data_AF-A0AA96TNJ4-F1
#
_entry.id   AF-A0AA96TNJ4-F1
#
_cell.length_a   1.000
_cell.length_b   1.000
_cell.length_c   1.000
_cell.angle_alpha   90.00
_cell.angle_beta   90.00
_cell.angle_gamma   90.00
#
_symmetry.space_group_name_H-M   'P 1'
#
loop_
_entity.id
_entity.type
_entity.pdbx_description
1 polymer ?
#
loop_
_entity_poly.entity_id
_entity_poly.type
_entity_poly.pdbx_seq_one_letter_code
_entity_poly.pdbx_strand_id
1 'polypeptide(L)'
;MTDVHRTVDAVWKLESARIVAGLTRMVRDVGLAEELAQDALVAALEQWPAAGVPDNPGAWLTAIAKRRAVDHLRRSERLERKHELIAREPEPDPEARQDDVLRLMFISCHPVLPTAARAALTLRLIGGLTTAEIARAFLATEPTITGRIAGAKRTLAEEDVPFELPEGPELAERLSSVLGVIYLIFNEGYSATSGDDLMRPGLCLEALRLGRLLAELAPRESEVHGLVALMEIQQSRSAARTDPAGEPVQLHEQNRGRWDQLLIRRGFTAMLRAREVGGPPGRYMLQAAIAVCHAQARTAQDTDWARIAALYEALERVLPTPVVRLNRAVAVGKAHGPQTGLDLVDAVADDPALRDYHLLPGVRGDLLRTLGRHAEAHSEFHRAAALACNEPERAFLLRRADEVPVAEATGPTAGDAVRDFLGRDDLDTATVRSYWQTLRRLCRIVGERTPLAELTADQVTRAFTTAWGDAAAKTWNRHRSTVRSFGSWTDLDDLAAGLRRRAETRPRTQSLDAPRLAALWSRPDLPLRERTLWRLLHESGAAVTTVLSLDVEDLDLDDRRAQTAGTWVNWRAETARLLPLLLGDRPGGPVFLADRRPGPGRMPAAADLCPHTGRGRLSYERAEHLFKTTTGFTLRQLR
;
A
#
# COMPACT_ATOMS: atom_id res chain seq x y z
N MET A 1 -34.41 -4.52 -25.24
CA MET A 1 -34.05 -3.93 -23.92
C MET A 1 -32.55 -3.81 -23.72
N THR A 2 -31.75 -4.87 -23.98
CA THR A 2 -30.28 -4.87 -23.80
C THR A 2 -29.53 -3.91 -24.72
N ASP A 3 -30.09 -3.59 -25.89
CA ASP A 3 -29.48 -2.68 -26.86
C ASP A 3 -29.59 -1.21 -26.43
N VAL A 4 -30.79 -0.77 -26.03
CA VAL A 4 -31.03 0.59 -25.51
C VAL A 4 -30.18 0.90 -24.28
N HIS A 5 -30.01 -0.04 -23.35
CA HIS A 5 -29.14 0.16 -22.18
C HIS A 5 -27.67 0.37 -22.57
N ARG A 6 -27.16 -0.42 -23.54
CA ARG A 6 -25.79 -0.20 -24.06
C ARG A 6 -25.67 1.14 -24.78
N THR A 7 -26.69 1.56 -25.53
CA THR A 7 -26.72 2.87 -26.18
C THR A 7 -26.68 3.98 -25.15
N VAL A 8 -27.47 3.87 -24.07
CA VAL A 8 -27.45 4.84 -22.96
C VAL A 8 -26.06 4.92 -22.32
N ASP A 9 -25.45 3.78 -21.99
CA ASP A 9 -24.10 3.75 -21.41
C ASP A 9 -23.04 4.38 -22.34
N ALA A 10 -23.11 4.09 -23.64
CA ALA A 10 -22.20 4.65 -24.63
C ALA A 10 -22.38 6.16 -24.79
N VAL A 11 -23.62 6.64 -24.90
CA VAL A 11 -23.93 8.08 -24.97
C VAL A 11 -23.48 8.78 -23.70
N TRP A 12 -23.74 8.19 -22.53
CA TRP A 12 -23.33 8.76 -21.25
C TRP A 12 -21.80 8.90 -21.18
N LYS A 13 -21.04 7.87 -21.54
CA LYS A 13 -19.56 7.93 -21.57
C LYS A 13 -19.02 9.02 -22.52
N LEU A 14 -19.75 9.36 -23.58
CA LEU A 14 -19.37 10.40 -24.54
C LEU A 14 -19.75 11.82 -24.08
N GLU A 15 -20.91 11.98 -23.45
CA GLU A 15 -21.51 13.30 -23.21
C GLU A 15 -21.48 13.75 -21.75
N SER A 16 -21.27 12.84 -20.77
CA SER A 16 -21.37 13.16 -19.35
C SER A 16 -20.46 14.32 -18.93
N ALA A 17 -19.22 14.33 -19.42
CA ALA A 17 -18.24 15.36 -19.08
C ALA A 17 -18.74 16.76 -19.49
N ARG A 18 -19.31 16.89 -20.69
CA ARG A 18 -19.83 18.17 -21.22
C ARG A 18 -21.09 18.61 -20.46
N ILE A 19 -21.98 17.66 -20.15
CA ILE A 19 -23.21 17.95 -19.41
C ILE A 19 -22.88 18.41 -18.00
N VAL A 20 -22.04 17.64 -17.28
CA VAL A 20 -21.63 17.98 -15.91
C VAL A 20 -20.88 19.31 -15.90
N ALA A 21 -19.95 19.54 -16.82
CA ALA A 21 -19.19 20.79 -16.87
C ALA A 21 -20.10 22.02 -17.08
N GLY A 22 -21.03 21.93 -18.05
CA GLY A 22 -22.00 23.00 -18.29
C GLY A 22 -22.94 23.24 -17.09
N LEU A 23 -23.34 22.18 -16.38
CA LEU A 23 -24.13 22.31 -15.16
C LEU A 23 -23.33 22.89 -13.99
N THR A 24 -22.07 22.51 -13.81
CA THR A 24 -21.19 23.06 -12.77
C THR A 24 -21.06 24.57 -12.94
N ARG A 25 -20.97 25.09 -14.17
CA ARG A 25 -21.00 26.53 -14.41
C ARG A 25 -22.30 27.19 -13.91
N MET A 26 -23.45 26.54 -14.12
CA MET A 26 -24.76 27.07 -13.74
C MET A 26 -24.98 27.05 -12.21
N VAL A 27 -24.61 25.96 -11.54
CA VAL A 27 -24.92 25.75 -10.11
C VAL A 27 -23.73 25.99 -9.17
N ARG A 28 -22.53 26.16 -9.72
CA ARG A 28 -21.25 26.39 -9.00
C ARG A 28 -20.88 25.30 -7.98
N ASP A 29 -21.44 24.11 -8.13
CA ASP A 29 -21.16 22.96 -7.28
C ASP A 29 -21.07 21.69 -8.15
N VAL A 30 -19.91 21.03 -8.11
CA VAL A 30 -19.62 19.83 -8.91
C VAL A 30 -20.49 18.63 -8.47
N GLY A 31 -20.74 18.51 -7.17
CA GLY A 31 -21.57 17.45 -6.61
C GLY A 31 -23.00 17.57 -7.08
N LEU A 32 -23.59 18.76 -6.92
CA LEU A 32 -24.94 19.06 -7.37
C LEU A 32 -25.08 18.94 -8.90
N ALA A 33 -24.09 19.41 -9.66
CA ALA A 33 -24.08 19.27 -11.11
C ALA A 33 -24.11 17.80 -11.57
N GLU A 34 -23.32 16.92 -10.93
CA GLU A 34 -23.36 15.49 -11.25
C GLU A 34 -24.71 14.87 -10.89
N GLU A 35 -25.31 15.21 -9.75
CA GLU A 35 -26.63 14.70 -9.35
C GLU A 35 -27.72 15.07 -10.36
N LEU A 36 -27.76 16.34 -10.79
CA LEU A 36 -28.70 16.82 -11.81
C LEU A 36 -28.48 16.18 -13.17
N ALA A 37 -27.22 15.88 -13.53
CA ALA A 37 -26.90 15.14 -14.75
C ALA A 37 -27.37 13.68 -14.65
N GLN A 38 -27.22 13.04 -13.48
CA GLN A 38 -27.70 11.68 -13.24
C GLN A 38 -29.23 11.60 -13.29
N ASP A 39 -29.96 12.61 -12.81
CA ASP A 39 -31.43 12.70 -12.98
C ASP A 39 -31.85 12.67 -14.46
N ALA A 40 -31.06 13.30 -15.34
CA ALA A 40 -31.31 13.25 -16.78
C ALA A 40 -31.03 11.85 -17.37
N LEU A 41 -30.00 11.16 -16.87
CA LEU A 41 -29.72 9.77 -17.24
C LEU A 41 -30.85 8.82 -16.80
N VAL A 42 -31.38 8.99 -15.58
CA VAL A 42 -32.55 8.23 -15.09
C VAL A 42 -33.75 8.46 -16.01
N ALA A 43 -34.02 9.70 -16.40
CA ALA A 43 -35.10 10.00 -17.33
C ALA A 43 -34.92 9.32 -18.70
N ALA A 44 -33.68 9.21 -19.22
CA ALA A 44 -33.40 8.46 -20.44
C ALA A 44 -33.68 6.96 -20.28
N LEU A 45 -33.26 6.37 -19.16
CA LEU A 45 -33.49 4.96 -18.85
C LEU A 45 -34.98 4.62 -18.70
N GLU A 46 -35.79 5.56 -18.23
CA GLU A 46 -37.25 5.39 -18.12
C GLU A 46 -37.97 5.58 -19.47
N GLN A 47 -37.57 6.57 -20.27
CA GLN A 47 -38.34 7.00 -21.45
C GLN A 47 -37.93 6.32 -22.76
N TRP A 48 -36.63 6.12 -22.99
CA TRP A 48 -36.13 5.60 -24.28
C TRP A 48 -36.55 4.15 -24.55
N PRO A 49 -36.70 3.24 -23.57
CA PRO A 49 -37.20 1.89 -23.83
C PRO A 49 -38.61 1.87 -24.47
N ALA A 50 -39.45 2.86 -24.16
CA ALA A 50 -40.81 2.95 -24.69
C ALA A 50 -40.92 3.86 -25.92
N ALA A 51 -40.19 4.99 -25.94
CA ALA A 51 -40.29 6.01 -26.99
C ALA A 51 -39.25 5.84 -28.11
N GLY A 52 -38.27 4.97 -27.94
CA GLY A 52 -37.09 4.88 -28.81
C GLY A 52 -35.98 5.87 -28.40
N VAL A 53 -34.76 5.62 -28.89
CA VAL A 53 -33.61 6.50 -28.67
C VAL A 53 -33.76 7.73 -29.59
N PRO A 54 -33.68 8.97 -29.06
CA PRO A 54 -33.75 10.19 -29.87
C PRO A 54 -32.65 10.27 -30.94
N ASP A 55 -32.88 10.99 -32.04
CA ASP A 55 -31.88 11.18 -33.10
C ASP A 55 -30.60 11.89 -32.62
N ASN A 56 -30.74 12.78 -31.62
CA ASN A 56 -29.61 13.39 -30.92
C ASN A 56 -29.72 13.14 -29.41
N PRO A 57 -29.22 11.98 -28.92
CA PRO A 57 -29.30 11.60 -27.51
C PRO A 57 -28.59 12.58 -26.57
N GLY A 58 -27.44 13.12 -26.98
CA GLY A 58 -26.63 14.05 -26.18
C GLY A 58 -27.32 15.40 -25.96
N ALA A 59 -27.91 15.98 -27.02
CA ALA A 59 -28.70 17.20 -26.91
C ALA A 59 -29.94 17.00 -26.04
N TRP A 60 -30.60 15.84 -26.14
CA TRP A 60 -31.74 15.49 -25.30
C TRP A 60 -31.35 15.44 -23.82
N LEU A 61 -30.28 14.73 -23.46
CA LEU A 61 -29.78 14.64 -22.08
C LEU A 61 -29.41 16.02 -21.54
N THR A 62 -28.69 16.83 -22.32
CA THR A 62 -28.31 18.20 -21.96
C THR A 62 -29.54 19.06 -21.67
N ALA A 63 -30.57 18.97 -22.51
CA ALA A 63 -31.80 19.74 -22.34
C ALA A 63 -32.56 19.35 -21.07
N ILE A 64 -32.66 18.05 -20.76
CA ILE A 64 -33.29 17.58 -19.52
C ILE A 64 -32.48 18.03 -18.30
N ALA A 65 -31.16 17.86 -18.33
CA ALA A 65 -30.25 18.24 -17.24
C ALA A 65 -30.32 19.75 -16.94
N LYS A 66 -30.31 20.60 -17.98
CA LYS A 66 -30.48 22.07 -17.84
C LYS A 66 -31.83 22.43 -17.21
N ARG A 67 -32.93 21.79 -17.62
CA ARG A 67 -34.25 22.03 -17.00
C ARG A 67 -34.24 21.69 -15.52
N ARG A 68 -33.67 20.54 -15.15
CA ARG A 68 -33.54 20.12 -13.75
C ARG A 68 -32.73 21.12 -12.93
N ALA A 69 -31.64 21.65 -13.49
CA ALA A 69 -30.84 22.68 -12.84
C ALA A 69 -31.61 23.99 -12.63
N VAL A 70 -32.33 24.47 -13.65
CA VAL A 70 -33.20 25.66 -13.52
C VAL A 70 -34.28 25.44 -12.47
N ASP A 71 -34.92 24.27 -12.45
CA ASP A 71 -35.94 23.92 -11.46
C ASP A 71 -35.38 23.78 -10.05
N HIS A 72 -34.12 23.32 -9.91
CA HIS A 72 -33.40 23.35 -8.65
C HIS A 72 -33.17 24.79 -8.19
N LEU A 73 -32.54 25.62 -9.01
CA LEU A 73 -32.24 27.03 -8.70
C LEU A 73 -33.51 27.81 -8.33
N ARG A 74 -34.61 27.65 -9.08
CA ARG A 74 -35.92 28.26 -8.76
C ARG A 74 -36.48 27.84 -7.40
N ARG A 75 -36.27 26.57 -7.00
CA ARG A 75 -36.70 26.07 -5.69
C ARG A 75 -35.82 26.63 -4.57
N SER A 76 -34.52 26.74 -4.80
CA SER A 76 -33.55 27.35 -3.87
C SER A 76 -33.80 28.86 -3.69
N GLU A 77 -34.09 29.58 -4.77
CA GLU A 77 -34.45 31.00 -4.76
C GLU A 77 -35.76 31.29 -4.01
N ARG A 78 -36.69 30.32 -3.93
CA ARG A 78 -37.88 30.43 -3.08
C ARG A 78 -37.53 30.47 -1.58
N LEU A 79 -36.33 30.04 -1.18
CA LEU A 79 -35.79 30.21 0.18
C LEU A 79 -34.99 31.50 0.39
N GLU A 80 -34.49 32.19 -0.66
CA GLU A 80 -33.51 33.29 -0.48
C GLU A 80 -33.70 34.60 -1.29
N ARG A 81 -34.75 34.75 -2.13
CA ARG A 81 -35.09 35.97 -2.92
C ARG A 81 -33.95 36.96 -3.29
N LYS A 82 -33.41 36.78 -4.50
CA LYS A 82 -33.46 37.69 -5.68
C LYS A 82 -32.25 37.39 -6.60
N HIS A 83 -32.46 37.03 -7.87
CA HIS A 83 -32.13 37.85 -9.06
C HIS A 83 -32.12 37.06 -10.39
N GLU A 84 -33.03 37.44 -11.29
CA GLU A 84 -32.97 37.72 -12.75
C GLU A 84 -31.83 37.24 -13.70
N LEU A 85 -30.82 36.48 -13.29
CA LEU A 85 -29.68 36.13 -14.17
C LEU A 85 -29.84 34.81 -14.96
N ILE A 86 -30.78 33.93 -14.61
CA ILE A 86 -30.83 32.56 -15.17
C ILE A 86 -31.69 32.46 -16.46
N ALA A 87 -32.45 33.51 -16.83
CA ALA A 87 -33.45 33.39 -17.89
C ALA A 87 -32.97 33.64 -19.33
N ARG A 88 -31.72 34.08 -19.56
CA ARG A 88 -31.18 34.28 -20.93
C ARG A 88 -29.66 34.06 -20.98
N GLU A 89 -29.19 32.83 -20.76
CA GLU A 89 -27.92 32.44 -21.36
C GLU A 89 -28.19 31.92 -22.77
N PRO A 90 -27.59 32.50 -23.83
CA PRO A 90 -27.56 31.84 -25.13
C PRO A 90 -26.90 30.46 -24.98
N GLU A 91 -27.28 29.50 -25.83
CA GLU A 91 -26.52 28.25 -25.96
C GLU A 91 -25.03 28.62 -26.12
N PRO A 92 -24.14 28.22 -25.19
CA PRO A 92 -22.73 28.52 -25.32
C PRO A 92 -22.24 27.95 -26.65
N ASP A 93 -21.37 28.68 -27.34
CA ASP A 93 -20.77 28.17 -28.57
C ASP A 93 -19.92 26.90 -28.28
N PRO A 94 -19.48 26.16 -29.31
CA PRO A 94 -18.68 24.96 -29.13
C PRO A 94 -17.35 25.19 -28.38
N GLU A 95 -16.72 26.35 -28.53
CA GLU A 95 -15.44 26.68 -27.88
C GLU A 95 -15.64 26.89 -26.38
N ALA A 96 -16.66 27.65 -25.98
CA ALA A 96 -17.03 27.85 -24.58
C ALA A 96 -17.40 26.52 -23.88
N ARG A 97 -18.01 25.58 -24.60
CA ARG A 97 -18.29 24.22 -24.06
C ARG A 97 -17.03 23.36 -23.90
N GLN A 98 -16.04 23.52 -24.78
CA GLN A 98 -14.75 22.85 -24.64
C GLN A 98 -14.00 23.40 -23.42
N ASP A 99 -14.02 24.71 -23.22
CA ASP A 99 -13.45 25.35 -22.04
C ASP A 99 -14.08 24.87 -20.74
N ASP A 100 -15.40 24.64 -20.70
CA ASP A 100 -16.08 24.09 -19.52
C ASP A 100 -15.51 22.70 -19.14
N VAL A 101 -15.25 21.82 -20.11
CA VAL A 101 -14.67 20.49 -19.85
C VAL A 101 -13.24 20.62 -19.33
N LEU A 102 -12.45 21.54 -19.87
CA LEU A 102 -11.10 21.82 -19.39
C LEU A 102 -11.12 22.33 -17.94
N ARG A 103 -12.04 23.25 -17.60
CA ARG A 103 -12.27 23.72 -16.22
C ARG A 103 -12.63 22.56 -15.29
N LEU A 104 -13.53 21.67 -15.73
CA LEU A 104 -13.91 20.49 -14.94
C LEU A 104 -12.73 19.54 -14.69
N MET A 105 -11.84 19.35 -15.68
CA MET A 105 -10.61 18.58 -15.49
C MET A 105 -9.70 19.21 -14.43
N PHE A 106 -9.50 20.54 -14.47
CA PHE A 106 -8.67 21.24 -13.48
C PHE A 106 -9.24 21.12 -12.07
N ILE A 107 -10.55 21.30 -11.90
CA ILE A 107 -11.23 21.18 -10.61
C ILE A 107 -11.15 19.73 -10.09
N SER A 108 -11.40 18.75 -10.96
CA SER A 108 -11.30 17.33 -10.57
C SER A 108 -9.87 16.94 -10.16
N CYS A 109 -8.87 17.65 -10.68
CA CYS A 109 -7.46 17.50 -10.35
C CYS A 109 -6.95 18.59 -9.39
N HIS A 110 -7.82 19.29 -8.65
CA HIS A 110 -7.41 20.36 -7.76
C HIS A 110 -6.48 19.83 -6.64
N PRO A 111 -5.34 20.49 -6.32
CA PRO A 111 -4.38 20.01 -5.33
C PRO A 111 -4.89 19.89 -3.90
N VAL A 112 -6.01 20.56 -3.57
CA VAL A 112 -6.71 20.37 -2.28
C VAL A 112 -7.16 18.92 -2.09
N LEU A 113 -7.34 18.18 -3.20
CA LEU A 113 -7.72 16.78 -3.18
C LEU A 113 -6.48 15.88 -3.09
N PRO A 114 -6.51 14.81 -2.27
CA PRO A 114 -5.52 13.75 -2.33
C PRO A 114 -5.44 13.11 -3.73
N THR A 115 -4.27 12.63 -4.14
CA THR A 115 -4.05 12.07 -5.49
C THR A 115 -5.03 10.96 -5.87
N ALA A 116 -5.32 10.04 -4.94
CA ALA A 116 -6.29 8.97 -5.18
C ALA A 116 -7.72 9.50 -5.40
N ALA A 117 -8.08 10.61 -4.73
CA ALA A 117 -9.36 11.26 -4.90
C ALA A 117 -9.45 11.97 -6.27
N ARG A 118 -8.38 12.65 -6.69
CA ARG A 118 -8.28 13.24 -8.03
C ARG A 118 -8.48 12.20 -9.13
N ALA A 119 -7.78 11.07 -9.04
CA ALA A 119 -7.91 9.99 -10.04
C ALA A 119 -9.33 9.41 -10.10
N ALA A 120 -9.93 9.11 -8.94
CA ALA A 120 -11.29 8.57 -8.89
C ALA A 120 -12.33 9.58 -9.40
N LEU A 121 -12.21 10.86 -9.02
CA LEU A 121 -13.13 11.91 -9.45
C LEU A 121 -13.01 12.19 -10.96
N THR A 122 -11.78 12.25 -11.49
CA THR A 122 -11.54 12.43 -12.93
C THR A 122 -12.11 11.29 -13.76
N LEU A 123 -11.91 10.03 -13.35
CA LEU A 123 -12.50 8.87 -14.02
C LEU A 123 -14.02 8.84 -13.93
N ARG A 124 -14.60 9.34 -12.83
CA ARG A 124 -16.05 9.40 -12.67
C ARG A 124 -16.66 10.49 -13.55
N LEU A 125 -16.18 11.73 -13.43
CA LEU A 125 -16.81 12.89 -14.05
C LEU A 125 -16.46 13.05 -15.52
N ILE A 126 -15.18 12.89 -15.87
CA ILE A 126 -14.69 13.05 -17.23
C ILE A 126 -14.61 11.70 -17.94
N GLY A 127 -14.18 10.67 -17.21
CA GLY A 127 -14.09 9.30 -17.73
C GLY A 127 -15.44 8.64 -18.00
N GLY A 128 -16.49 9.05 -17.30
CA GLY A 128 -17.82 8.43 -17.40
C GLY A 128 -17.87 7.01 -16.82
N LEU A 129 -16.87 6.59 -16.04
CA LEU A 129 -16.83 5.27 -15.42
C LEU A 129 -17.81 5.19 -14.24
N THR A 130 -18.40 4.02 -14.06
CA THR A 130 -19.16 3.66 -12.86
C THR A 130 -18.25 3.45 -11.65
N THR A 131 -18.79 3.61 -10.45
CA THR A 131 -18.06 3.31 -9.20
C THR A 131 -17.53 1.89 -9.19
N ALA A 132 -18.30 0.92 -9.67
CA ALA A 132 -17.90 -0.48 -9.77
C ALA A 132 -16.73 -0.69 -10.76
N GLU A 133 -16.74 -0.02 -11.92
CA GLU A 133 -15.61 -0.04 -12.86
C GLU A 133 -14.34 0.55 -12.22
N ILE A 134 -14.46 1.68 -11.51
CA ILE A 134 -13.34 2.33 -10.81
C ILE A 134 -12.82 1.45 -9.67
N ALA A 135 -13.70 0.86 -8.87
CA ALA A 135 -13.34 -0.04 -7.77
C ALA A 135 -12.53 -1.23 -8.25
N ARG A 136 -13.01 -1.89 -9.32
CA ARG A 136 -12.29 -2.97 -10.00
C ARG A 136 -10.94 -2.50 -10.53
N ALA A 137 -10.91 -1.32 -11.15
CA ALA A 137 -9.72 -0.75 -11.75
C ALA A 137 -8.63 -0.37 -10.74
N PHE A 138 -8.96 -0.11 -9.47
CA PHE A 138 -8.00 0.20 -8.39
C PHE A 138 -7.89 -0.92 -7.34
N LEU A 139 -8.47 -2.10 -7.59
CA LEU A 139 -8.57 -3.21 -6.63
C LEU A 139 -9.05 -2.74 -5.23
N ALA A 140 -10.02 -1.84 -5.22
CA ALA A 140 -10.64 -1.31 -4.01
C ALA A 140 -12.09 -1.80 -3.91
N THR A 141 -12.68 -1.69 -2.72
CA THR A 141 -14.11 -1.98 -2.58
C THR A 141 -14.95 -0.82 -3.15
N GLU A 142 -16.12 -1.14 -3.71
CA GLU A 142 -17.05 -0.13 -4.21
C GLU A 142 -17.42 0.91 -3.14
N PRO A 143 -17.70 0.55 -1.87
CA PRO A 143 -17.90 1.54 -0.80
C PRO A 143 -16.71 2.48 -0.59
N THR A 144 -15.47 1.98 -0.70
CA THR A 144 -14.27 2.82 -0.58
C THR A 144 -14.21 3.86 -1.69
N ILE A 145 -14.51 3.48 -2.93
CA ILE A 145 -14.54 4.42 -4.06
C ILE A 145 -15.69 5.41 -3.95
N THR A 146 -16.89 4.96 -3.58
CA THR A 146 -18.04 5.84 -3.33
C THR A 146 -17.70 6.91 -2.29
N GLY A 147 -17.17 6.49 -1.14
CA GLY A 147 -16.77 7.41 -0.07
C GLY A 147 -15.67 8.38 -0.51
N ARG A 148 -14.73 7.92 -1.34
CA ARG A 148 -13.65 8.75 -1.90
C ARG A 148 -14.19 9.83 -2.85
N ILE A 149 -15.08 9.47 -3.77
CA ILE A 149 -15.70 10.42 -4.71
C ILE A 149 -16.59 11.41 -3.97
N ALA A 150 -17.44 10.94 -3.05
CA ALA A 150 -18.30 11.81 -2.25
C ALA A 150 -17.50 12.77 -1.37
N GLY A 151 -16.43 12.28 -0.73
CA GLY A 151 -15.50 13.11 0.05
C GLY A 151 -14.83 14.18 -0.81
N ALA A 152 -14.37 13.81 -2.01
CA ALA A 152 -13.73 14.75 -2.92
C ALA A 152 -14.65 15.91 -3.33
N LYS A 153 -15.90 15.60 -3.71
CA LYS A 153 -16.91 16.62 -4.03
C LYS A 153 -17.19 17.55 -2.86
N ARG A 154 -17.35 16.97 -1.65
CA ARG A 154 -17.60 17.74 -0.43
C ARG A 154 -16.45 18.70 -0.15
N THR A 155 -15.21 18.23 -0.24
CA THR A 155 -14.02 19.08 -0.06
C THR A 155 -13.97 20.20 -1.09
N LEU A 156 -14.28 19.94 -2.37
CA LEU A 156 -14.33 21.01 -3.38
C LEU A 156 -15.39 22.08 -3.07
N ALA A 157 -16.55 21.68 -2.55
CA ALA A 157 -17.62 22.60 -2.18
C ALA A 157 -17.30 23.37 -0.88
N GLU A 158 -16.74 22.71 0.13
CA GLU A 158 -16.33 23.32 1.40
C GLU A 158 -15.22 24.36 1.22
N GLU A 159 -14.32 24.14 0.26
CA GLU A 159 -13.19 25.01 -0.07
C GLU A 159 -13.54 26.07 -1.13
N ASP A 160 -14.80 26.15 -1.57
CA ASP A 160 -15.33 27.10 -2.55
C ASP A 160 -14.44 27.24 -3.82
N VAL A 161 -14.03 26.09 -4.38
CA VAL A 161 -13.11 26.08 -5.53
C VAL A 161 -13.81 26.68 -6.76
N PRO A 162 -13.29 27.78 -7.34
CA PRO A 162 -13.96 28.49 -8.42
C PRO A 162 -13.98 27.68 -9.73
N PHE A 163 -15.08 27.80 -10.50
CA PHE A 163 -15.22 27.21 -11.83
C PHE A 163 -14.59 28.10 -12.93
N GLU A 164 -13.27 28.27 -12.86
CA GLU A 164 -12.51 29.17 -13.73
C GLU A 164 -11.29 28.48 -14.33
N LEU A 165 -10.81 28.98 -15.48
CA LEU A 165 -9.53 28.54 -16.03
C LEU A 165 -8.42 29.24 -15.25
N PRO A 166 -7.43 28.49 -14.73
CA PRO A 166 -6.30 29.10 -14.05
C PRO A 166 -5.47 29.93 -15.03
N GLU A 167 -5.00 31.10 -14.60
CA GLU A 167 -4.15 31.98 -15.40
C GLU A 167 -2.72 32.06 -14.85
N GLY A 168 -1.78 32.43 -15.70
CA GLY A 168 -0.39 32.69 -15.30
C GLY A 168 0.29 31.49 -14.61
N PRO A 169 1.00 31.67 -13.48
CA PRO A 169 1.73 30.59 -12.81
C PRO A 169 0.86 29.44 -12.29
N GLU A 170 -0.41 29.70 -11.96
CA GLU A 170 -1.33 28.67 -11.45
C GLU A 170 -1.66 27.64 -12.52
N LEU A 171 -1.74 28.06 -13.79
CA LEU A 171 -1.98 27.17 -14.93
C LEU A 171 -0.95 26.03 -14.98
N ALA A 172 0.33 26.34 -14.78
CA ALA A 172 1.40 25.35 -14.83
C ALA A 172 1.28 24.30 -13.71
N GLU A 173 0.95 24.72 -12.49
CA GLU A 173 0.75 23.81 -11.36
C GLU A 173 -0.48 22.91 -11.57
N ARG A 174 -1.60 23.51 -11.97
CA ARG A 174 -2.86 22.79 -12.23
C ARG A 174 -2.70 21.81 -13.38
N LEU A 175 -2.04 22.21 -14.46
CA LEU A 175 -1.74 21.33 -15.59
C LEU A 175 -0.82 20.18 -15.18
N SER A 176 0.22 20.44 -14.38
CA SER A 176 1.09 19.39 -13.84
C SER A 176 0.31 18.36 -13.01
N SER A 177 -0.69 18.81 -12.24
CA SER A 177 -1.61 17.92 -11.49
C SER A 177 -2.45 17.06 -12.44
N VAL A 178 -3.08 17.67 -13.46
CA VAL A 178 -3.88 16.94 -14.46
C VAL A 178 -3.05 15.89 -15.20
N LEU A 179 -1.89 16.27 -15.71
CA LEU A 179 -0.98 15.34 -16.40
C LEU A 179 -0.52 14.21 -15.47
N GLY A 180 -0.25 14.54 -14.20
CA GLY A 180 0.09 13.56 -13.16
C GLY A 180 -1.00 12.52 -12.96
N VAL A 181 -2.26 12.96 -12.87
CA VAL A 181 -3.43 12.09 -12.68
C VAL A 181 -3.67 11.21 -13.92
N ILE A 182 -3.62 11.77 -15.13
CA ILE A 182 -3.79 11.00 -16.37
C ILE A 182 -2.71 9.94 -16.48
N TYR A 183 -1.45 10.29 -16.23
CA TYR A 183 -0.35 9.33 -16.29
C TYR A 183 -0.41 8.27 -15.18
N LEU A 184 -0.91 8.62 -13.98
CA LEU A 184 -1.16 7.65 -12.92
C LEU A 184 -2.20 6.60 -13.35
N ILE A 185 -3.31 7.05 -13.92
CA ILE A 185 -4.36 6.15 -14.46
C ILE A 185 -3.76 5.24 -15.54
N PHE A 186 -2.94 5.80 -16.43
CA PHE A 186 -2.27 5.03 -17.47
C PHE A 186 -1.35 3.96 -16.87
N ASN A 187 -0.48 4.33 -15.92
CA ASN A 187 0.49 3.40 -15.31
C ASN A 187 -0.19 2.27 -14.54
N GLU A 188 -1.28 2.56 -13.81
CA GLU A 188 -2.04 1.53 -13.10
C GLU A 188 -2.69 0.54 -14.08
N GLY A 189 -3.02 0.99 -15.30
CA GLY A 189 -3.43 0.11 -16.39
C GLY A 189 -2.28 -0.62 -17.07
N TYR A 190 -1.13 0.02 -17.23
CA TYR A 190 -0.03 -0.43 -18.08
C TYR A 190 0.99 -1.36 -17.38
N SER A 191 1.06 -1.28 -16.05
CA SER A 191 1.79 -2.21 -15.20
C SER A 191 0.99 -2.32 -13.91
N ALA A 192 0.10 -3.31 -13.85
CA ALA A 192 -0.76 -3.47 -12.68
C ALA A 192 0.09 -3.67 -11.43
N THR A 193 -0.03 -2.77 -10.46
CA THR A 193 0.81 -2.74 -9.26
C THR A 193 0.49 -3.89 -8.28
N SER A 194 -0.64 -4.56 -8.48
CA SER A 194 -1.17 -5.65 -7.66
C SER A 194 -2.24 -6.45 -8.41
N GLY A 195 -2.56 -7.65 -7.90
CA GLY A 195 -3.54 -8.56 -8.48
C GLY A 195 -2.93 -9.63 -9.39
N ASP A 196 -3.82 -10.39 -10.05
CA ASP A 196 -3.45 -11.55 -10.87
C ASP A 196 -3.13 -11.18 -12.34
N ASP A 197 -3.60 -10.01 -12.80
CA ASP A 197 -3.39 -9.52 -14.16
C ASP A 197 -2.17 -8.61 -14.25
N LEU A 198 -1.33 -8.75 -15.30
CA LEU A 198 -0.20 -7.86 -15.59
C LEU A 198 -0.62 -6.48 -16.13
N MET A 199 -1.81 -6.40 -16.73
CA MET A 199 -2.33 -5.24 -17.46
C MET A 199 -3.83 -5.07 -17.20
N ARG A 200 -4.31 -3.83 -17.17
CA ARG A 200 -5.75 -3.48 -17.20
C ARG A 200 -6.03 -2.60 -18.41
N PRO A 201 -6.22 -3.17 -19.62
CA PRO A 201 -6.30 -2.42 -20.86
C PRO A 201 -7.37 -1.32 -20.88
N GLY A 202 -8.49 -1.53 -20.18
CA GLY A 202 -9.55 -0.52 -20.05
C GLY A 202 -9.06 0.80 -19.46
N LEU A 203 -8.17 0.77 -18.47
CA LEU A 203 -7.59 1.98 -17.89
C LEU A 203 -6.62 2.67 -18.83
N CYS A 204 -5.80 1.92 -19.56
CA CYS A 204 -4.89 2.49 -20.55
C CYS A 204 -5.65 3.23 -21.66
N LEU A 205 -6.72 2.61 -22.17
CA LEU A 205 -7.57 3.20 -23.20
C LEU A 205 -8.26 4.46 -22.69
N GLU A 206 -8.73 4.45 -21.44
CA GLU A 206 -9.36 5.62 -20.84
C GLU A 206 -8.36 6.76 -20.62
N ALA A 207 -7.17 6.48 -20.10
CA ALA A 207 -6.13 7.50 -19.95
C ALA A 207 -5.68 8.08 -21.31
N LEU A 208 -5.60 7.26 -22.36
CA LEU A 208 -5.33 7.73 -23.72
C LEU A 208 -6.45 8.64 -24.24
N ARG A 209 -7.72 8.29 -23.98
CA ARG A 209 -8.87 9.12 -24.34
C ARG A 209 -8.80 10.49 -23.64
N LEU A 210 -8.54 10.49 -22.32
CA LEU A 210 -8.39 11.70 -21.53
C LEU A 210 -7.20 12.55 -21.97
N GLY A 211 -6.06 11.93 -22.28
CA GLY A 211 -4.87 12.64 -22.77
C GLY A 211 -5.10 13.29 -24.14
N ARG A 212 -5.76 12.58 -25.07
CA ARG A 212 -6.11 13.15 -26.40
C ARG A 212 -7.11 14.30 -26.27
N LEU A 213 -8.11 14.14 -25.41
CA LEU A 213 -9.06 15.22 -25.10
C LEU A 213 -8.31 16.44 -24.55
N LEU A 214 -7.37 16.25 -23.61
CA LEU A 214 -6.56 17.34 -23.08
C LEU A 214 -5.68 18.00 -24.17
N ALA A 215 -5.13 17.22 -25.10
CA ALA A 215 -4.34 17.76 -26.22
C ALA A 215 -5.18 18.59 -27.21
N GLU A 216 -6.46 18.26 -27.36
CA GLU A 216 -7.41 19.08 -28.12
C GLU A 216 -7.77 20.38 -27.37
N LEU A 217 -7.95 20.30 -26.05
CA LEU A 217 -8.31 21.44 -25.20
C LEU A 217 -7.15 22.40 -24.90
N ALA A 218 -5.91 21.89 -24.88
CA ALA A 218 -4.70 22.65 -24.57
C ALA A 218 -3.62 22.46 -25.66
N PRO A 219 -3.89 22.86 -26.92
CA PRO A 219 -3.03 22.52 -28.06
C PRO A 219 -1.67 23.24 -28.03
N ARG A 220 -1.53 24.30 -27.23
CA ARG A 220 -0.30 25.09 -27.08
C ARG A 220 0.59 24.61 -25.94
N GLU A 221 0.27 23.50 -25.29
CA GLU A 221 1.03 22.96 -24.15
C GLU A 221 1.88 21.76 -24.58
N SER A 222 3.20 21.94 -24.63
CA SER A 222 4.11 20.91 -25.15
C SER A 222 4.12 19.63 -24.31
N GLU A 223 4.01 19.75 -22.97
CA GLU A 223 3.96 18.60 -22.06
C GLU A 223 2.69 17.75 -22.20
N VAL A 224 1.57 18.34 -22.65
CA VAL A 224 0.34 17.60 -22.94
C VAL A 224 0.58 16.66 -24.12
N HIS A 225 1.13 17.19 -25.22
CA HIS A 225 1.51 16.39 -26.38
C HIS A 225 2.61 15.38 -26.06
N GLY A 226 3.56 15.75 -25.20
CA GLY A 226 4.58 14.83 -24.67
C GLY A 226 3.97 13.65 -23.92
N LEU A 227 3.01 13.89 -23.04
CA LEU A 227 2.33 12.81 -22.30
C LEU A 227 1.53 11.90 -23.26
N VAL A 228 0.81 12.46 -24.22
CA VAL A 228 0.10 11.66 -25.24
C VAL A 228 1.10 10.81 -26.02
N ALA A 229 2.20 11.39 -26.48
CA ALA A 229 3.24 10.66 -27.20
C ALA A 229 3.79 9.47 -26.39
N LEU A 230 4.08 9.70 -25.10
CA LEU A 230 4.56 8.66 -24.19
C LEU A 230 3.55 7.51 -24.07
N MET A 231 2.30 7.82 -23.77
CA MET A 231 1.24 6.81 -23.56
C MET A 231 0.95 6.02 -24.84
N GLU A 232 0.89 6.69 -26.00
CA GLU A 232 0.64 6.03 -27.31
C GLU A 232 1.76 5.02 -27.62
N ILE A 233 3.02 5.43 -27.44
CA ILE A 233 4.17 4.57 -27.73
C ILE A 233 4.26 3.42 -26.73
N GLN A 234 3.99 3.66 -25.44
CA GLN A 234 3.94 2.59 -24.45
C GLN A 234 2.81 1.60 -24.79
N GLN A 235 1.60 2.09 -25.05
CA GLN A 235 0.44 1.25 -25.37
C GLN A 235 0.63 0.43 -26.65
N SER A 236 1.40 0.94 -27.62
CA SER A 236 1.71 0.22 -28.87
C SER A 236 2.32 -1.16 -28.62
N ARG A 237 2.97 -1.35 -27.46
CA ARG A 237 3.66 -2.59 -27.10
C ARG A 237 2.80 -3.58 -26.34
N SER A 238 1.56 -3.21 -25.97
CA SER A 238 0.69 -4.00 -25.09
C SER A 238 0.59 -5.47 -25.51
N ALA A 239 0.39 -5.74 -26.80
CA ALA A 239 0.30 -7.09 -27.35
C ALA A 239 1.63 -7.88 -27.31
N ALA A 240 2.78 -7.23 -27.16
CA ALA A 240 4.10 -7.84 -27.13
C ALA A 240 4.69 -7.96 -25.72
N ARG A 241 3.97 -7.50 -24.68
CA ARG A 241 4.44 -7.54 -23.28
C ARG A 241 4.28 -8.92 -22.64
N THR A 242 3.41 -9.76 -23.20
CA THR A 242 3.20 -11.12 -22.73
C THR A 242 3.38 -12.13 -23.86
N ASP A 243 3.87 -13.30 -23.48
CA ASP A 243 3.93 -14.46 -24.36
C ASP A 243 2.58 -15.23 -24.37
N PRO A 244 2.43 -16.30 -25.16
CA PRO A 244 1.21 -17.11 -25.18
C PRO A 244 0.87 -17.80 -23.85
N ALA A 245 1.83 -17.96 -22.93
CA ALA A 245 1.62 -18.49 -21.59
C ALA A 245 1.18 -17.41 -20.59
N GLY A 246 1.12 -16.14 -21.02
CA GLY A 246 0.77 -15.00 -20.18
C GLY A 246 1.96 -14.44 -19.39
N GLU A 247 3.18 -14.90 -19.66
CA GLU A 247 4.38 -14.52 -18.92
C GLU A 247 4.94 -13.19 -19.43
N PRO A 248 5.54 -12.36 -18.55
CA PRO A 248 6.09 -11.07 -18.95
C PRO A 248 7.33 -11.23 -19.85
N VAL A 249 7.39 -10.44 -20.93
CA VAL A 249 8.49 -10.41 -21.90
C VAL A 249 9.28 -9.11 -21.76
N GLN A 250 10.59 -9.21 -21.54
CA GLN A 250 11.48 -8.05 -21.38
C GLN A 250 11.51 -7.21 -22.66
N LEU A 251 11.63 -5.88 -22.53
CA LEU A 251 11.54 -4.96 -23.67
C LEU A 251 12.44 -5.30 -24.87
N HIS A 252 13.65 -5.81 -24.63
CA HIS A 252 14.59 -6.16 -25.69
C HIS A 252 14.30 -7.52 -26.35
N GLU A 253 13.47 -8.35 -25.72
CA GLU A 253 13.02 -9.65 -26.22
C GLU A 253 11.64 -9.56 -26.89
N GLN A 254 10.92 -8.44 -26.70
CA GLN A 254 9.62 -8.22 -27.32
C GLN A 254 9.73 -8.24 -28.85
N ASN A 255 8.87 -9.04 -29.49
CA ASN A 255 8.74 -9.01 -30.93
C ASN A 255 8.15 -7.66 -31.39
N ARG A 256 9.02 -6.78 -31.93
CA ARG A 256 8.64 -5.45 -32.41
C ARG A 256 7.66 -5.46 -33.58
N GLY A 257 7.58 -6.58 -34.32
CA GLY A 257 6.55 -6.78 -35.35
C GLY A 257 5.12 -6.89 -34.79
N ARG A 258 4.97 -7.18 -33.50
CA ARG A 258 3.67 -7.18 -32.79
C ARG A 258 3.31 -5.80 -32.22
N TRP A 259 4.14 -4.78 -32.39
CA TRP A 259 3.85 -3.44 -31.90
C TRP A 259 2.86 -2.74 -32.83
N ASP A 260 1.86 -2.09 -32.25
CA ASP A 260 0.81 -1.39 -32.99
C ASP A 260 1.36 -0.17 -33.72
N GLN A 261 1.45 -0.28 -35.04
CA GLN A 261 2.00 0.75 -35.91
C GLN A 261 1.12 2.01 -36.02
N LEU A 262 -0.18 1.91 -35.73
CA LEU A 262 -1.05 3.09 -35.67
C LEU A 262 -0.75 3.90 -34.41
N LEU A 263 -0.62 3.25 -33.26
CA LEU A 263 -0.26 3.92 -32.00
C LEU A 263 1.15 4.53 -32.06
N ILE A 264 2.13 3.84 -32.64
CA ILE A 264 3.47 4.42 -32.87
C ILE A 264 3.38 5.70 -33.71
N ARG A 265 2.65 5.67 -34.83
CA ARG A 265 2.48 6.84 -35.70
C ARG A 265 1.81 8.01 -34.96
N ARG A 266 0.74 7.74 -34.20
CA ARG A 266 0.08 8.76 -33.36
C ARG A 266 1.03 9.34 -32.32
N GLY A 267 1.82 8.50 -31.66
CA GLY A 267 2.82 8.94 -30.70
C GLY A 267 3.90 9.82 -31.33
N PHE A 268 4.36 9.48 -32.52
CA PHE A 268 5.31 10.33 -33.27
C PHE A 268 4.68 11.66 -33.70
N THR A 269 3.42 11.66 -34.15
CA THR A 269 2.70 12.90 -34.47
C THR A 269 2.57 13.79 -33.24
N ALA A 270 2.18 13.24 -32.09
CA ALA A 270 2.10 13.99 -30.84
C ALA A 270 3.49 14.54 -30.42
N MET A 271 4.55 13.74 -30.56
CA MET A 271 5.91 14.22 -30.27
C MET A 271 6.35 15.36 -31.20
N LEU A 272 5.98 15.32 -32.49
CA LEU A 272 6.25 16.41 -33.42
C LEU A 272 5.47 17.67 -33.02
N ARG A 273 4.19 17.56 -32.62
CA ARG A 273 3.42 18.68 -32.08
C ARG A 273 4.04 19.28 -30.83
N ALA A 274 4.50 18.46 -29.89
CA ALA A 274 5.20 18.92 -28.69
C ALA A 274 6.44 19.76 -29.04
N ARG A 275 7.18 19.36 -30.09
CA ARG A 275 8.35 20.10 -30.59
C ARG A 275 8.00 21.38 -31.33
N GLU A 276 6.92 21.38 -32.11
CA GLU A 276 6.43 22.55 -32.85
C GLU A 276 5.95 23.67 -31.90
N VAL A 277 5.28 23.29 -30.81
CA VAL A 277 4.89 24.23 -29.74
C VAL A 277 6.11 24.91 -29.12
N GLY A 278 7.21 24.16 -28.93
CA GLY A 278 8.46 24.68 -28.40
C GLY A 278 8.51 24.78 -26.87
N GLY A 279 9.49 25.53 -26.36
CA GLY A 279 9.77 25.66 -24.93
C GLY A 279 10.78 24.63 -24.38
N PRO A 280 11.22 24.77 -23.12
CA PRO A 280 12.10 23.81 -22.48
C PRO A 280 11.37 22.47 -22.29
N PRO A 281 12.04 21.33 -22.55
CA PRO A 281 11.39 20.02 -22.45
C PRO A 281 11.12 19.67 -20.98
N GLY A 282 9.86 19.38 -20.66
CA GLY A 282 9.46 18.89 -19.35
C GLY A 282 9.60 17.38 -19.20
N ARG A 283 9.08 16.83 -18.10
CA ARG A 283 9.27 15.42 -17.73
C ARG A 283 8.63 14.46 -18.74
N TYR A 284 7.46 14.79 -19.27
CA TYR A 284 6.73 13.90 -20.17
C TYR A 284 7.30 13.94 -21.58
N MET A 285 7.71 15.11 -22.07
CA MET A 285 8.40 15.23 -23.35
C MET A 285 9.72 14.46 -23.36
N LEU A 286 10.49 14.50 -22.27
CA LEU A 286 11.75 13.74 -22.14
C LEU A 286 11.50 12.23 -22.06
N GLN A 287 10.51 11.79 -21.28
CA GLN A 287 10.10 10.39 -21.23
C GLN A 287 9.59 9.89 -22.59
N ALA A 288 8.79 10.70 -23.29
CA ALA A 288 8.34 10.40 -24.65
C ALA A 288 9.52 10.29 -25.62
N ALA A 289 10.51 11.17 -25.55
CA ALA A 289 11.71 11.09 -26.38
C ALA A 289 12.49 9.78 -26.15
N ILE A 290 12.55 9.29 -24.91
CA ILE A 290 13.15 7.99 -24.58
C ILE A 290 12.33 6.86 -25.23
N ALA A 291 11.01 6.90 -25.09
CA ALA A 291 10.11 5.92 -25.71
C ALA A 291 10.22 5.92 -27.25
N VAL A 292 10.36 7.10 -27.86
CA VAL A 292 10.59 7.27 -29.30
C VAL A 292 11.86 6.58 -29.76
N CYS A 293 12.96 6.67 -29.00
CA CYS A 293 14.21 5.98 -29.36
C CYS A 293 14.00 4.46 -29.47
N HIS A 294 13.22 3.87 -28.57
CA HIS A 294 12.86 2.46 -28.65
C HIS A 294 11.96 2.15 -29.85
N ALA A 295 10.94 2.98 -30.11
CA ALA A 295 10.00 2.79 -31.22
C ALA A 295 10.60 3.01 -32.61
N GLN A 296 11.66 3.81 -32.73
CA GLN A 296 12.35 4.05 -34.00
C GLN A 296 13.25 2.90 -34.42
N ALA A 297 13.82 2.17 -33.45
CA ALA A 297 14.73 1.07 -33.74
C ALA A 297 13.95 -0.16 -34.27
N ARG A 298 14.46 -0.78 -35.35
CA ARG A 298 13.80 -1.94 -35.98
C ARG A 298 14.02 -3.20 -35.16
N THR A 299 15.22 -3.37 -34.61
CA THR A 299 15.58 -4.46 -33.71
C THR A 299 15.99 -3.91 -32.34
N ALA A 300 16.09 -4.79 -31.34
CA ALA A 300 16.56 -4.39 -30.02
C ALA A 300 17.99 -3.84 -30.04
N GLN A 301 18.84 -4.43 -30.88
CA GLN A 301 20.25 -4.10 -31.06
C GLN A 301 20.44 -2.71 -31.68
N ASP A 302 19.52 -2.27 -32.54
CA ASP A 302 19.56 -0.94 -33.17
C ASP A 302 19.15 0.20 -32.23
N THR A 303 18.82 -0.08 -30.98
CA THR A 303 18.39 0.94 -30.02
C THR A 303 19.56 1.87 -29.68
N ASP A 304 19.38 3.17 -29.91
CA ASP A 304 20.38 4.19 -29.60
C ASP A 304 20.46 4.46 -28.08
N TRP A 305 21.22 3.63 -27.39
CA TRP A 305 21.40 3.71 -25.94
C TRP A 305 22.19 4.95 -25.51
N ALA A 306 23.11 5.46 -26.34
CA ALA A 306 23.85 6.68 -26.04
C ALA A 306 22.90 7.89 -25.97
N ARG A 307 21.97 7.99 -26.93
CA ARG A 307 20.92 9.01 -26.90
C ARG A 307 19.97 8.82 -25.71
N ILE A 308 19.57 7.59 -25.39
CA ILE A 308 18.71 7.32 -24.23
C ILE A 308 19.41 7.74 -22.93
N ALA A 309 20.71 7.46 -22.77
CA ALA A 309 21.48 7.88 -21.60
C ALA A 309 21.51 9.42 -21.46
N ALA A 310 21.74 10.15 -22.56
CA ALA A 310 21.70 11.61 -22.57
C ALA A 310 20.31 12.17 -22.24
N LEU A 311 19.24 11.53 -22.72
CA LEU A 311 17.85 11.90 -22.38
C LEU A 311 17.53 11.65 -20.90
N TYR A 312 18.01 10.55 -20.32
CA TYR A 312 17.88 10.30 -18.89
C TYR A 312 18.66 11.30 -18.05
N GLU A 313 19.84 11.73 -18.50
CA GLU A 313 20.59 12.80 -17.85
C GLU A 313 19.80 14.12 -17.84
N ALA A 314 19.19 14.48 -18.97
CA ALA A 314 18.30 15.65 -19.03
C ALA A 314 17.07 15.48 -18.12
N LEU A 315 16.46 14.28 -18.11
CA LEU A 315 15.29 13.98 -17.28
C LEU A 315 15.63 14.06 -15.79
N GLU A 316 16.81 13.62 -15.36
CA GLU A 316 17.24 13.70 -13.97
C GLU A 316 17.31 15.14 -13.48
N ARG A 317 17.71 16.11 -14.33
CA ARG A 317 17.73 17.53 -13.96
C ARG A 317 16.32 18.11 -13.73
N VAL A 318 15.33 17.61 -14.46
CA VAL A 318 13.93 18.06 -14.36
C VAL A 318 13.16 17.28 -13.28
N LEU A 319 13.51 16.01 -13.08
CA LEU A 319 12.84 15.08 -12.16
C LEU A 319 13.88 14.25 -11.38
N PRO A 320 14.54 14.83 -10.36
CA PRO A 320 15.68 14.24 -9.65
C PRO A 320 15.26 13.17 -8.63
N THR A 321 14.53 12.15 -9.10
CA THR A 321 14.03 11.04 -8.27
C THR A 321 14.96 9.83 -8.30
N PRO A 322 15.03 9.03 -7.22
CA PRO A 322 15.86 7.82 -7.18
C PRO A 322 15.52 6.81 -8.29
N VAL A 323 14.24 6.72 -8.67
CA VAL A 323 13.79 5.86 -9.78
C VAL A 323 14.33 6.34 -11.14
N VAL A 324 14.38 7.65 -11.38
CA VAL A 324 14.99 8.21 -12.61
C VAL A 324 16.48 7.92 -12.64
N ARG A 325 17.18 8.03 -11.51
CA ARG A 325 18.61 7.68 -11.39
C ARG A 325 18.88 6.20 -11.68
N LEU A 326 18.05 5.31 -11.13
CA LEU A 326 18.13 3.88 -11.40
C LEU A 326 17.93 3.58 -12.90
N ASN A 327 16.92 4.19 -13.52
CA ASN A 327 16.68 4.02 -14.96
C ASN A 327 17.84 4.60 -15.81
N ARG A 328 18.44 5.72 -15.40
CA ARG A 328 19.64 6.28 -16.01
C ARG A 328 20.81 5.30 -15.94
N ALA A 329 21.01 4.64 -14.79
CA ALA A 329 22.07 3.65 -14.61
C ALA A 329 21.94 2.48 -15.59
N VAL A 330 20.71 2.02 -15.86
CA VAL A 330 20.44 1.00 -16.91
C VAL A 330 20.86 1.52 -18.29
N ALA A 331 20.44 2.73 -18.66
CA ALA A 331 20.77 3.32 -19.95
C ALA A 331 22.29 3.51 -20.15
N VAL A 332 22.98 4.01 -19.13
CA VAL A 332 24.44 4.14 -19.11
C VAL A 332 25.11 2.77 -19.20
N GLY A 333 24.61 1.78 -18.46
CA GLY A 333 25.12 0.41 -18.53
C GLY A 333 25.02 -0.21 -19.93
N LYS A 334 23.95 0.10 -20.67
CA LYS A 334 23.78 -0.33 -22.06
C LYS A 334 24.62 0.46 -23.06
N ALA A 335 24.86 1.75 -22.81
CA ALA A 335 25.63 2.62 -23.70
C ALA A 335 27.15 2.51 -23.53
N HIS A 336 27.61 2.36 -22.28
CA HIS A 336 29.01 2.51 -21.89
C HIS A 336 29.58 1.26 -21.18
N GLY A 337 28.77 0.23 -20.97
CA GLY A 337 29.18 -1.06 -20.44
C GLY A 337 28.58 -1.38 -19.06
N PRO A 338 28.36 -2.67 -18.76
CA PRO A 338 27.59 -3.09 -17.60
C PRO A 338 28.22 -2.70 -16.25
N GLN A 339 29.56 -2.61 -16.18
CA GLN A 339 30.25 -2.17 -14.96
C GLN A 339 29.91 -0.71 -14.60
N THR A 340 29.94 0.20 -15.57
CA THR A 340 29.59 1.62 -15.35
C THR A 340 28.13 1.77 -14.92
N GLY A 341 27.24 0.94 -15.47
CA GLY A 341 25.85 0.87 -15.00
C GLY A 341 25.76 0.41 -13.55
N LEU A 342 26.51 -0.65 -13.18
CA LEU A 342 26.50 -1.22 -11.83
C LEU A 342 27.02 -0.22 -10.80
N ASP A 343 28.10 0.51 -11.10
CA ASP A 343 28.66 1.54 -10.22
C ASP A 343 27.62 2.63 -9.90
N LEU A 344 26.81 3.03 -10.89
CA LEU A 344 25.72 3.99 -10.71
C LEU A 344 24.54 3.41 -9.91
N VAL A 345 24.24 2.12 -10.08
CA VAL A 345 23.21 1.43 -9.29
C VAL A 345 23.63 1.35 -7.83
N ASP A 346 24.88 0.97 -7.57
CA ASP A 346 25.41 0.85 -6.20
C ASP A 346 25.43 2.23 -5.50
N ALA A 347 25.68 3.33 -6.23
CA ALA A 347 25.62 4.69 -5.69
C ALA A 347 24.22 5.13 -5.23
N VAL A 348 23.15 4.50 -5.72
CA VAL A 348 21.76 4.79 -5.29
C VAL A 348 21.14 3.69 -4.45
N ALA A 349 21.86 2.59 -4.19
CA ALA A 349 21.33 1.42 -3.51
C ALA A 349 20.93 1.68 -2.05
N ASP A 350 21.57 2.66 -1.40
CA ASP A 350 21.30 3.05 -0.02
C ASP A 350 20.16 4.08 0.12
N ASP A 351 19.57 4.54 -0.99
CA ASP A 351 18.45 5.49 -0.94
C ASP A 351 17.22 4.83 -0.28
N PRO A 352 16.68 5.41 0.82
CA PRO A 352 15.54 4.84 1.53
C PRO A 352 14.31 4.60 0.65
N ALA A 353 14.11 5.41 -0.40
CA ALA A 353 12.97 5.28 -1.30
C ALA A 353 13.04 4.05 -2.21
N LEU A 354 14.23 3.45 -2.40
CA LEU A 354 14.43 2.26 -3.23
C LEU A 354 14.56 0.97 -2.42
N ARG A 355 14.58 1.04 -1.08
CA ARG A 355 14.81 -0.12 -0.20
C ARG A 355 13.87 -1.30 -0.48
N ASP A 356 12.59 -1.00 -0.66
CA ASP A 356 11.53 -1.97 -0.91
C ASP A 356 11.12 -2.03 -2.40
N TYR A 357 11.91 -1.42 -3.28
CA TYR A 357 11.63 -1.38 -4.71
C TYR A 357 12.29 -2.54 -5.44
N HIS A 358 11.51 -3.55 -5.83
CA HIS A 358 12.01 -4.80 -6.42
C HIS A 358 12.87 -4.62 -7.69
N LEU A 359 12.69 -3.54 -8.46
CA LEU A 359 13.49 -3.30 -9.66
C LEU A 359 14.93 -2.93 -9.36
N LEU A 360 15.25 -2.38 -8.18
CA LEU A 360 16.64 -2.10 -7.79
C LEU A 360 17.49 -3.39 -7.78
N PRO A 361 17.16 -4.42 -6.98
CA PRO A 361 17.87 -5.69 -7.02
C PRO A 361 17.73 -6.41 -8.36
N GLY A 362 16.59 -6.28 -9.07
CA GLY A 362 16.42 -6.87 -10.40
C GLY A 362 17.42 -6.31 -11.44
N VAL A 363 17.56 -4.99 -11.52
CA VAL A 363 18.53 -4.30 -12.40
C VAL A 363 19.96 -4.67 -12.02
N ARG A 364 20.26 -4.68 -10.71
CA ARG A 364 21.58 -5.07 -10.21
C ARG A 364 21.92 -6.51 -10.63
N GLY A 365 20.97 -7.44 -10.48
CA GLY A 365 21.09 -8.84 -10.91
C GLY A 365 21.37 -9.00 -12.40
N ASP A 366 20.68 -8.25 -13.26
CA ASP A 366 20.92 -8.27 -14.72
C ASP A 366 22.32 -7.76 -15.11
N LEU A 367 22.80 -6.70 -14.47
CA LEU A 367 24.14 -6.17 -14.70
C LEU A 367 25.22 -7.15 -14.21
N LEU A 368 25.05 -7.71 -13.01
CA LEU A 368 25.96 -8.73 -12.44
C LEU A 368 26.03 -9.98 -13.31
N ARG A 369 24.89 -10.46 -13.81
CA ARG A 369 24.83 -11.60 -14.73
C ARG A 369 25.61 -11.32 -16.01
N THR A 370 25.44 -10.12 -16.57
CA THR A 370 26.16 -9.70 -17.80
C THR A 370 27.67 -9.63 -17.57
N LEU A 371 28.10 -9.31 -16.35
CA LEU A 371 29.52 -9.30 -15.93
C LEU A 371 30.06 -10.70 -15.57
N GLY A 372 29.24 -11.76 -15.62
CA GLY A 372 29.64 -13.11 -15.21
C GLY A 372 29.66 -13.34 -13.69
N ARG A 373 29.18 -12.38 -12.88
CA ARG A 373 29.10 -12.46 -11.41
C ARG A 373 27.85 -13.24 -10.98
N HIS A 374 27.81 -14.52 -11.35
CA HIS A 374 26.60 -15.35 -11.30
C HIS A 374 26.03 -15.56 -9.90
N ALA A 375 26.88 -15.84 -8.89
CA ALA A 375 26.42 -16.03 -7.52
C ALA A 375 25.70 -14.77 -6.97
N GLU A 376 26.28 -13.59 -7.20
CA GLU A 376 25.67 -12.33 -6.77
C GLU A 376 24.39 -12.01 -7.56
N ALA A 377 24.39 -12.29 -8.87
CA ALA A 377 23.20 -12.11 -9.70
C ALA A 377 22.03 -12.99 -9.21
N HIS A 378 22.31 -14.24 -8.88
CA HIS A 378 21.33 -15.19 -8.34
C HIS A 378 20.72 -14.67 -7.02
N SER A 379 21.55 -14.21 -6.07
CA SER A 379 21.07 -13.62 -4.82
C SER A 379 20.21 -12.36 -5.05
N GLU A 380 20.60 -11.48 -5.96
CA GLU A 380 19.84 -10.26 -6.26
C GLU A 380 18.48 -10.57 -6.93
N PHE A 381 18.41 -11.55 -7.83
CA PHE A 381 17.12 -11.98 -8.40
C PHE A 381 16.19 -12.57 -7.33
N HIS A 382 16.70 -13.35 -6.38
CA HIS A 382 15.90 -13.82 -5.25
C HIS A 382 15.41 -12.68 -4.35
N ARG A 383 16.28 -11.69 -4.10
CA ARG A 383 15.89 -10.48 -3.34
C ARG A 383 14.80 -9.70 -4.08
N ALA A 384 14.93 -9.53 -5.39
CA ALA A 384 13.91 -8.90 -6.22
C ALA A 384 12.57 -9.67 -6.13
N ALA A 385 12.60 -11.00 -6.25
CA ALA A 385 11.42 -11.84 -6.14
C ALA A 385 10.73 -11.75 -4.76
N ALA A 386 11.50 -11.54 -3.68
CA ALA A 386 10.95 -11.36 -2.33
C ALA A 386 10.25 -10.01 -2.13
N LEU A 387 10.56 -8.99 -2.95
CA LEU A 387 9.98 -7.65 -2.92
C LEU A 387 8.85 -7.45 -3.95
N ALA A 388 8.67 -8.38 -4.89
CA ALA A 388 7.62 -8.29 -5.90
C ALA A 388 6.22 -8.49 -5.29
N CYS A 389 5.28 -7.62 -5.66
CA CYS A 389 3.92 -7.59 -5.12
C CYS A 389 2.88 -8.30 -6.00
N ASN A 390 3.25 -8.75 -7.20
CA ASN A 390 2.42 -9.59 -8.06
C ASN A 390 3.12 -10.93 -8.34
N GLU A 391 2.33 -11.99 -8.46
CA GLU A 391 2.85 -13.35 -8.62
C GLU A 391 3.57 -13.57 -9.97
N PRO A 392 3.12 -13.00 -11.11
CA PRO A 392 3.84 -13.14 -12.38
C PRO A 392 5.26 -12.54 -12.37
N GLU A 393 5.47 -11.34 -11.81
CA GLU A 393 6.81 -10.75 -11.69
C GLU A 393 7.68 -11.56 -10.73
N ARG A 394 7.10 -12.05 -9.63
CA ARG A 394 7.81 -12.91 -8.68
C ARG A 394 8.27 -14.20 -9.35
N ALA A 395 7.40 -14.87 -10.09
CA ALA A 395 7.72 -16.09 -10.83
C ALA A 395 8.80 -15.84 -11.90
N PHE A 396 8.69 -14.73 -12.64
CA PHE A 396 9.69 -14.30 -13.60
C PHE A 396 11.07 -14.12 -12.95
N LEU A 397 11.16 -13.41 -11.83
CA LEU A 397 12.42 -13.15 -11.13
C LEU A 397 13.03 -14.44 -10.55
N LEU A 398 12.22 -15.40 -10.11
CA LEU A 398 12.71 -16.72 -9.66
C LEU A 398 13.29 -17.52 -10.82
N ARG A 399 12.62 -17.57 -11.98
CA ARG A 399 13.17 -18.23 -13.18
C ARG A 399 14.49 -17.58 -13.63
N ARG A 400 14.56 -16.24 -13.60
CA ARG A 400 15.80 -15.49 -13.87
C ARG A 400 16.93 -15.92 -12.92
N ALA A 401 16.64 -16.24 -11.66
CA ALA A 401 17.61 -16.76 -10.71
C ALA A 401 18.04 -18.19 -11.08
N ASP A 402 17.10 -19.07 -11.43
CA ASP A 402 17.37 -20.47 -11.80
C ASP A 402 18.16 -20.60 -13.10
N GLU A 403 17.98 -19.70 -14.06
CA GLU A 403 18.73 -19.62 -15.31
C GLU A 403 20.20 -19.20 -15.12
N VAL A 404 20.54 -18.60 -13.97
CA VAL A 404 21.92 -18.22 -13.67
C VAL A 404 22.66 -19.45 -13.15
N PRO A 405 23.63 -20.01 -13.89
CA PRO A 405 24.39 -21.16 -13.43
C PRO A 405 25.20 -20.75 -12.20
N VAL A 406 24.77 -21.22 -11.04
CA VAL A 406 25.59 -21.21 -9.82
C VAL A 406 26.43 -22.47 -9.89
N ALA A 407 27.75 -22.35 -9.73
CA ALA A 407 28.61 -23.52 -9.62
C ALA A 407 28.03 -24.44 -8.52
N GLU A 408 27.87 -25.73 -8.81
CA GLU A 408 27.47 -26.70 -7.78
C GLU A 408 28.47 -26.58 -6.64
N ALA A 409 27.98 -26.18 -5.46
CA ALA A 409 28.78 -26.04 -4.28
C ALA A 409 29.47 -27.39 -3.98
N THR A 410 30.78 -27.48 -4.22
CA THR A 410 31.57 -28.61 -3.74
C THR A 410 31.80 -28.42 -2.23
N GLY A 411 30.80 -28.81 -1.42
CA GLY A 411 30.86 -28.70 0.05
C GLY A 411 29.47 -28.54 0.70
N PRO A 412 29.39 -28.61 2.04
CA PRO A 412 28.12 -28.36 2.75
C PRO A 412 27.62 -26.94 2.47
N THR A 413 26.34 -26.82 2.13
CA THR A 413 25.71 -25.53 1.91
C THR A 413 25.32 -24.87 3.24
N ALA A 414 25.07 -23.56 3.23
CA ALA A 414 24.53 -22.85 4.39
C ALA A 414 23.21 -23.48 4.88
N GLY A 415 22.36 -23.96 3.97
CA GLY A 415 21.12 -24.66 4.30
C GLY A 415 21.35 -26.00 5.01
N ASP A 416 22.34 -26.78 4.55
CA ASP A 416 22.71 -28.05 5.19
C ASP A 416 23.32 -27.81 6.58
N ALA A 417 24.25 -26.86 6.68
CA ALA A 417 24.86 -26.49 7.94
C ALA A 417 23.83 -26.01 8.98
N VAL A 418 22.82 -25.24 8.56
CA VAL A 418 21.73 -24.82 9.47
C VAL A 418 20.86 -25.99 9.90
N ARG A 419 20.59 -26.95 9.01
CA ARG A 419 19.83 -28.15 9.36
C ARG A 419 20.57 -28.97 10.42
N ASP A 420 21.87 -29.17 10.22
CA ASP A 420 22.74 -29.94 11.11
C ASP A 420 22.90 -29.23 12.47
N PHE A 421 23.12 -27.92 12.47
CA PHE A 421 23.20 -27.12 13.70
C PHE A 421 21.93 -27.21 14.55
N LEU A 422 20.76 -27.18 13.92
CA LEU A 422 19.47 -27.24 14.61
C LEU A 422 19.08 -28.67 15.04
N GLY A 423 19.74 -29.68 14.47
CA GLY A 423 19.54 -31.09 14.79
C GLY A 423 20.40 -31.61 15.95
N ARG A 424 21.19 -30.75 16.61
CA ARG A 424 22.05 -31.16 17.73
C ARG A 424 21.23 -31.57 18.95
N ASP A 425 21.67 -32.64 19.61
CA ASP A 425 21.01 -33.20 20.81
C ASP A 425 21.15 -32.33 22.07
N ASP A 426 22.04 -31.33 22.06
CA ASP A 426 22.31 -30.47 23.21
C ASP A 426 21.49 -29.16 23.23
N LEU A 427 20.56 -28.99 22.29
CA LEU A 427 19.65 -27.85 22.23
C LEU A 427 18.24 -28.23 22.71
N ASP A 428 17.69 -27.46 23.65
CA ASP A 428 16.30 -27.63 24.05
C ASP A 428 15.31 -27.15 22.97
N THR A 429 14.07 -27.66 23.01
CA THR A 429 13.05 -27.40 21.99
C THR A 429 12.71 -25.90 21.81
N ALA A 430 12.78 -25.09 22.88
CA ALA A 430 12.52 -23.66 22.79
C ALA A 430 13.69 -22.92 22.13
N THR A 431 14.93 -23.34 22.42
CA THR A 431 16.14 -22.83 21.77
C THR A 431 16.18 -23.19 20.29
N VAL A 432 15.89 -24.45 19.92
CA VAL A 432 15.79 -24.89 18.51
C VAL A 432 14.78 -24.03 17.76
N ARG A 433 13.59 -23.78 18.32
CA ARG A 433 12.57 -22.93 17.70
C ARG A 433 13.05 -21.49 17.50
N SER A 434 13.71 -20.92 18.50
CA SER A 434 14.25 -19.54 18.41
C SER A 434 15.39 -19.44 17.40
N TYR A 435 16.27 -20.43 17.36
CA TYR A 435 17.41 -20.46 16.43
C TYR A 435 16.92 -20.67 14.99
N TRP A 436 16.00 -21.61 14.79
CA TRP A 436 15.38 -21.89 13.49
C TRP A 436 14.75 -20.66 12.86
N GLN A 437 14.00 -19.87 13.64
CA GLN A 437 13.38 -18.63 13.14
C GLN A 437 14.41 -17.63 12.60
N THR A 438 15.60 -17.60 13.21
CA THR A 438 16.67 -16.68 12.83
C THR A 438 17.44 -17.22 11.63
N LEU A 439 17.95 -18.45 11.74
CA LEU A 439 18.84 -19.04 10.76
C LEU A 439 18.13 -19.33 9.44
N ARG A 440 16.88 -19.82 9.48
CA ARG A 440 16.10 -20.04 8.26
C ARG A 440 15.84 -18.75 7.49
N ARG A 441 15.59 -17.64 8.20
CA ARG A 441 15.38 -16.34 7.55
C ARG A 441 16.68 -15.80 6.96
N LEU A 442 17.81 -15.98 7.63
CA LEU A 442 19.12 -15.63 7.10
C LEU A 442 19.49 -16.47 5.87
N CYS A 443 19.35 -17.79 5.94
CA CYS A 443 19.60 -18.69 4.80
C CYS A 443 18.73 -18.36 3.60
N ARG A 444 17.47 -17.93 3.79
CA ARG A 444 16.63 -17.51 2.67
C ARG A 444 17.13 -16.24 1.96
N ILE A 445 17.73 -15.32 2.72
CA ILE A 445 18.24 -14.05 2.17
C ILE A 445 19.62 -14.24 1.55
N VAL A 446 20.49 -15.03 2.19
CA VAL A 446 21.84 -15.31 1.68
C VAL A 446 21.81 -16.31 0.52
N GLY A 447 20.89 -17.29 0.59
CA GLY A 447 20.78 -18.42 -0.33
C GLY A 447 20.98 -19.73 0.42
N GLU A 448 20.03 -20.67 0.31
CA GLU A 448 20.16 -21.99 0.97
C GLU A 448 21.31 -22.81 0.37
N ARG A 449 21.63 -22.58 -0.91
CA ARG A 449 22.68 -23.28 -1.66
C ARG A 449 24.06 -22.63 -1.59
N THR A 450 24.21 -21.51 -0.88
CA THR A 450 25.51 -20.85 -0.72
C THR A 450 26.50 -21.83 -0.08
N PRO A 451 27.70 -22.07 -0.66
CA PRO A 451 28.71 -22.89 -0.02
C PRO A 451 29.05 -22.31 1.35
N LEU A 452 29.11 -23.15 2.39
CA LEU A 452 29.40 -22.68 3.75
C LEU A 452 30.74 -21.94 3.83
N ALA A 453 31.75 -22.38 3.06
CA ALA A 453 33.07 -21.76 2.98
C ALA A 453 33.07 -20.35 2.36
N GLU A 454 32.04 -20.00 1.59
CA GLU A 454 31.90 -18.67 0.97
C GLU A 454 31.07 -17.72 1.83
N LEU A 455 30.53 -18.18 2.96
CA LEU A 455 29.69 -17.37 3.83
C LEU A 455 30.54 -16.36 4.61
N THR A 456 30.42 -15.08 4.27
CA THR A 456 31.18 -13.99 4.88
C THR A 456 30.38 -13.20 5.91
N ALA A 457 31.09 -12.56 6.85
CA ALA A 457 30.51 -11.65 7.83
C ALA A 457 29.72 -10.49 7.19
N ASP A 458 30.14 -10.01 6.01
CA ASP A 458 29.48 -8.91 5.31
C ASP A 458 28.13 -9.35 4.70
N GLN A 459 28.09 -10.52 4.04
CA GLN A 459 26.83 -11.10 3.55
C GLN A 459 25.83 -11.32 4.70
N VAL A 460 26.30 -11.86 5.83
CA VAL A 460 25.44 -12.05 7.01
C VAL A 460 25.01 -10.71 7.61
N THR A 461 25.89 -9.71 7.68
CA THR A 461 25.56 -8.38 8.20
C THR A 461 24.50 -7.70 7.37
N ARG A 462 24.61 -7.77 6.03
CA ARG A 462 23.60 -7.26 5.10
C ARG A 462 22.28 -7.99 5.28
N ALA A 463 22.27 -9.32 5.23
CA ALA A 463 21.06 -10.13 5.38
C ALA A 463 20.37 -9.91 6.73
N PHE A 464 21.14 -9.81 7.81
CA PHE A 464 20.64 -9.57 9.15
C PHE A 464 20.02 -8.17 9.29
N THR A 465 20.66 -7.15 8.70
CA THR A 465 20.15 -5.78 8.70
C THR A 465 18.87 -5.67 7.87
N THR A 466 18.77 -6.38 6.74
CA THR A 466 17.52 -6.48 5.97
C THR A 466 16.39 -7.13 6.79
N ALA A 467 16.69 -8.19 7.54
CA ALA A 467 15.67 -8.92 8.29
C ALA A 467 15.22 -8.23 9.59
N TRP A 468 16.13 -7.52 10.27
CA TRP A 468 15.92 -6.99 11.63
C TRP A 468 16.45 -5.57 11.86
N GLY A 469 16.73 -4.78 10.81
CA GLY A 469 17.23 -3.41 10.91
C GLY A 469 16.45 -2.54 11.89
N ASP A 470 15.12 -2.64 11.87
CA ASP A 470 14.21 -1.87 12.72
C ASP A 470 13.80 -2.60 14.01
N ALA A 471 14.39 -3.76 14.30
CA ALA A 471 14.04 -4.55 15.48
C ALA A 471 14.48 -3.86 16.78
N ALA A 472 13.62 -3.92 17.80
CA ALA A 472 13.95 -3.48 19.15
C ALA A 472 15.23 -4.17 19.68
N ALA A 473 15.99 -3.47 20.52
CA ALA A 473 17.31 -3.91 20.99
C ALA A 473 17.33 -5.34 21.55
N LYS A 474 16.30 -5.74 22.30
CA LYS A 474 16.16 -7.11 22.82
C LYS A 474 16.05 -8.15 21.71
N THR A 475 15.21 -7.89 20.71
CA THR A 475 14.99 -8.78 19.56
C THR A 475 16.25 -8.85 18.69
N TRP A 476 16.87 -7.69 18.42
CA TRP A 476 18.15 -7.59 17.72
C TRP A 476 19.25 -8.43 18.40
N ASN A 477 19.45 -8.23 19.70
CA ASN A 477 20.48 -8.93 20.46
C ASN A 477 20.25 -10.44 20.51
N ARG A 478 18.99 -10.90 20.57
CA ARG A 478 18.64 -12.33 20.51
C ARG A 478 19.03 -12.95 19.17
N HIS A 479 18.63 -12.35 18.05
CA HIS A 479 18.96 -12.88 16.73
C HIS A 479 20.48 -12.85 16.50
N ARG A 480 21.16 -11.79 16.93
CA ARG A 480 22.63 -11.70 16.89
C ARG A 480 23.28 -12.83 17.66
N SER A 481 22.75 -13.17 18.84
CA SER A 481 23.28 -14.28 19.65
C SER A 481 23.19 -15.60 18.89
N THR A 482 22.08 -15.85 18.18
CA THR A 482 21.94 -17.05 17.35
C THR A 482 22.99 -17.10 16.25
N VAL A 483 23.25 -15.99 15.55
CA VAL A 483 24.29 -15.95 14.50
C VAL A 483 25.67 -16.26 15.07
N ARG A 484 25.99 -15.74 16.27
CA ARG A 484 27.25 -16.07 16.95
C ARG A 484 27.34 -17.54 17.33
N SER A 485 26.27 -18.12 17.85
CA SER A 485 26.23 -19.55 18.21
C SER A 485 26.38 -20.44 16.98
N PHE A 486 25.75 -20.07 15.86
CA PHE A 486 25.91 -20.77 14.60
C PHE A 486 27.35 -20.66 14.07
N GLY A 487 27.90 -19.45 14.02
CA GLY A 487 29.26 -19.23 13.51
C GLY A 487 30.34 -19.92 14.33
N SER A 488 30.20 -19.93 15.66
CA SER A 488 31.10 -20.68 16.53
C SER A 488 31.01 -22.19 16.35
N TRP A 489 29.85 -22.72 15.94
CA TRP A 489 29.71 -24.15 15.65
C TRP A 489 30.29 -24.54 14.28
N THR A 490 30.24 -23.64 13.30
CA THR A 490 30.80 -23.86 11.95
C THR A 490 32.28 -23.48 11.82
N ASP A 491 32.98 -23.18 12.92
CA ASP A 491 34.34 -22.60 12.92
C ASP A 491 34.49 -21.30 12.09
N LEU A 492 33.41 -20.53 12.02
CA LEU A 492 33.31 -19.22 11.36
C LEU A 492 32.98 -18.14 12.42
N ASP A 493 33.87 -17.98 13.39
CA ASP A 493 33.67 -17.11 14.57
C ASP A 493 33.43 -15.63 14.22
N ASP A 494 33.87 -15.20 13.05
CA ASP A 494 33.76 -13.84 12.54
C ASP A 494 32.43 -13.53 11.83
N LEU A 495 31.55 -14.51 11.61
CA LEU A 495 30.26 -14.32 10.91
C LEU A 495 29.39 -13.19 11.47
N ALA A 496 29.50 -12.93 12.77
CA ALA A 496 28.76 -11.87 13.45
C ALA A 496 29.57 -10.58 13.69
N ALA A 497 30.76 -10.44 13.10
CA ALA A 497 31.69 -9.34 13.37
C ALA A 497 31.07 -7.96 13.06
N GLY A 498 30.31 -7.84 11.97
CA GLY A 498 29.61 -6.60 11.60
C GLY A 498 28.36 -6.30 12.45
N LEU A 499 27.87 -7.27 13.24
CA LEU A 499 26.66 -7.12 14.05
C LEU A 499 26.99 -6.52 15.42
N ARG A 500 26.87 -5.20 15.58
CA ARG A 500 27.05 -4.56 16.90
C ARG A 500 25.87 -4.84 17.83
N ARG A 501 26.16 -5.08 19.12
CA ARG A 501 25.11 -5.23 20.15
C ARG A 501 24.39 -3.89 20.35
N ARG A 502 23.06 -3.90 20.42
CA ARG A 502 22.24 -2.71 20.72
C ARG A 502 22.02 -2.59 22.23
N ALA A 503 22.10 -1.36 22.75
CA ALA A 503 21.80 -1.10 24.16
C ALA A 503 20.31 -1.34 24.44
N GLU A 504 20.01 -2.13 25.47
CA GLU A 504 18.63 -2.38 25.90
C GLU A 504 18.19 -1.33 26.93
N THR A 505 17.31 -0.42 26.53
CA THR A 505 16.65 0.50 27.45
C THR A 505 15.58 -0.29 28.21
N ARG A 506 15.81 -0.62 29.49
CA ARG A 506 14.75 -1.12 30.37
C ARG A 506 13.97 0.07 30.93
N PRO A 507 12.71 0.31 30.52
CA PRO A 507 11.91 1.30 31.21
C PRO A 507 11.72 0.87 32.67
N ARG A 508 12.11 1.73 33.61
CA ARG A 508 11.75 1.56 35.03
C ARG A 508 10.23 1.68 35.12
N THR A 509 9.54 0.57 35.33
CA THR A 509 8.10 0.58 35.64
C THR A 509 7.93 1.29 36.99
N GLN A 510 7.38 2.50 36.99
CA GLN A 510 7.11 3.25 38.22
C GLN A 510 5.87 2.63 38.89
N SER A 511 6.03 2.09 40.11
CA SER A 511 4.92 1.58 40.92
C SER A 511 3.94 2.71 41.27
N LEU A 512 2.68 2.37 41.54
CA LEU A 512 1.66 3.32 41.95
C LEU A 512 2.05 4.02 43.26
N ASP A 513 1.91 5.34 43.30
CA ASP A 513 2.13 6.13 44.51
C ASP A 513 0.96 6.01 45.50
N ALA A 514 1.19 6.43 46.74
CA ALA A 514 0.19 6.34 47.80
C ALA A 514 -1.15 7.03 47.47
N PRO A 515 -1.18 8.22 46.82
CA PRO A 515 -2.44 8.86 46.39
C PRO A 515 -3.23 8.02 45.38
N ARG A 516 -2.57 7.42 44.38
CA ARG A 516 -3.24 6.58 43.38
C ARG A 516 -3.79 5.30 43.99
N LEU A 517 -3.06 4.71 44.94
CA LEU A 517 -3.54 3.55 45.69
C LEU A 517 -4.76 3.92 46.55
N ALA A 518 -4.73 5.05 47.26
CA ALA A 518 -5.86 5.52 48.06
C ALA A 518 -7.12 5.78 47.20
N ALA A 519 -6.94 6.35 46.01
CA ALA A 519 -8.01 6.54 45.04
C ALA A 519 -8.58 5.20 44.55
N LEU A 520 -7.73 4.22 44.24
CA LEU A 520 -8.15 2.87 43.83
C LEU A 520 -9.01 2.19 44.90
N TRP A 521 -8.60 2.28 46.17
CA TRP A 521 -9.29 1.61 47.29
C TRP A 521 -10.61 2.26 47.66
N SER A 522 -10.77 3.56 47.40
CA SER A 522 -12.00 4.30 47.67
C SER A 522 -13.08 4.16 46.59
N ARG A 523 -12.84 3.37 45.53
CA ARG A 523 -13.79 3.21 44.42
C ARG A 523 -15.02 2.38 44.81
N PRO A 524 -16.24 2.95 44.73
CA PRO A 524 -17.46 2.26 45.14
C PRO A 524 -17.90 1.20 44.11
N ASP A 525 -17.47 1.33 42.86
CA ASP A 525 -17.90 0.55 41.68
C ASP A 525 -17.09 -0.74 41.44
N LEU A 526 -16.12 -1.08 42.30
CA LEU A 526 -15.29 -2.26 42.12
C LEU A 526 -16.00 -3.56 42.54
N PRO A 527 -16.15 -4.55 41.64
CA PRO A 527 -16.69 -5.84 42.03
C PRO A 527 -15.76 -6.56 43.03
N LEU A 528 -16.35 -7.43 43.85
CA LEU A 528 -15.66 -8.09 44.96
C LEU A 528 -14.43 -8.89 44.50
N ARG A 529 -14.48 -9.56 43.35
CA ARG A 529 -13.36 -10.32 42.79
C ARG A 529 -12.15 -9.44 42.51
N GLU A 530 -12.36 -8.34 41.77
CA GLU A 530 -11.31 -7.39 41.40
C GLU A 530 -10.74 -6.72 42.64
N ARG A 531 -11.61 -6.27 43.56
CA ARG A 531 -11.19 -5.65 44.82
C ARG A 531 -10.30 -6.59 45.63
N THR A 532 -10.69 -7.85 45.76
CA THR A 532 -9.93 -8.87 46.50
C THR A 532 -8.61 -9.20 45.81
N LEU A 533 -8.63 -9.43 44.49
CA LEU A 533 -7.44 -9.76 43.71
C LEU A 533 -6.39 -8.65 43.78
N TRP A 534 -6.80 -7.41 43.55
CA TRP A 534 -5.88 -6.27 43.54
C TRP A 534 -5.34 -5.97 44.94
N ARG A 535 -6.16 -6.15 45.98
CA ARG A 535 -5.69 -6.01 47.36
C ARG A 535 -4.69 -7.09 47.75
N LEU A 536 -4.96 -8.34 47.39
CA LEU A 536 -4.05 -9.46 47.63
C LEU A 536 -2.71 -9.27 46.90
N LEU A 537 -2.73 -8.84 45.63
CA LEU A 537 -1.51 -8.55 44.86
C LEU A 537 -0.68 -7.43 45.51
N HIS A 538 -1.34 -6.36 45.95
CA HIS A 538 -0.67 -5.23 46.57
C HIS A 538 -0.10 -5.58 47.95
N GLU A 539 -0.86 -6.30 48.79
CA GLU A 539 -0.42 -6.64 50.15
C GLU A 539 0.64 -7.73 50.19
N SER A 540 0.60 -8.69 49.25
CA SER A 540 1.54 -9.81 49.20
C SER A 540 2.83 -9.50 48.46
N GLY A 541 2.80 -8.57 47.49
CA GLY A 541 3.92 -8.35 46.57
C GLY A 541 4.25 -9.57 45.68
N ALA A 542 3.38 -10.59 45.65
CA ALA A 542 3.60 -11.82 44.91
C ALA A 542 3.47 -11.62 43.39
N ALA A 543 3.98 -12.56 42.60
CA ALA A 543 3.75 -12.54 41.16
C ALA A 543 2.26 -12.75 40.86
N VAL A 544 1.75 -12.03 39.84
CA VAL A 544 0.34 -12.12 39.44
C VAL A 544 -0.03 -13.57 39.10
N THR A 545 0.86 -14.27 38.42
CA THR A 545 0.68 -15.68 38.08
C THR A 545 0.57 -16.57 39.31
N THR A 546 1.34 -16.30 40.37
CA THR A 546 1.27 -17.02 41.65
C THR A 546 -0.05 -16.78 42.37
N VAL A 547 -0.54 -15.54 42.39
CA VAL A 547 -1.83 -15.24 43.03
C VAL A 547 -3.01 -15.84 42.26
N LEU A 548 -2.96 -15.81 40.92
CA LEU A 548 -4.01 -16.42 40.10
C LEU A 548 -4.01 -17.95 40.15
N SER A 549 -2.88 -18.58 40.48
CA SER A 549 -2.77 -20.04 40.61
C SER A 549 -3.24 -20.58 41.96
N LEU A 550 -3.63 -19.73 42.92
CA LEU A 550 -4.14 -20.17 44.21
C LEU A 550 -5.47 -20.90 44.07
N ASP A 551 -5.59 -22.02 44.77
CA ASP A 551 -6.83 -22.75 45.00
C ASP A 551 -7.33 -22.54 46.44
N VAL A 552 -8.61 -22.80 46.72
CA VAL A 552 -9.19 -22.58 48.06
C VAL A 552 -8.47 -23.42 49.11
N GLU A 553 -8.06 -24.62 48.71
CA GLU A 553 -7.33 -25.61 49.50
C GLU A 553 -5.92 -25.14 49.89
N ASP A 554 -5.35 -24.18 49.15
CA ASP A 554 -4.05 -23.60 49.45
C ASP A 554 -4.11 -22.54 50.56
N LEU A 555 -5.32 -22.10 50.96
CA LEU A 555 -5.52 -20.95 51.83
C LEU A 555 -5.60 -21.35 53.31
N ASP A 556 -4.72 -20.75 54.11
CA ASP A 556 -4.78 -20.71 55.57
C ASP A 556 -5.33 -19.33 55.98
N LEU A 557 -6.64 -19.25 56.17
CA LEU A 557 -7.35 -18.00 56.45
C LEU A 557 -7.03 -17.45 57.84
N ASP A 558 -6.74 -18.33 58.80
CA ASP A 558 -6.41 -17.98 60.18
C ASP A 558 -5.02 -17.32 60.26
N ASP A 559 -4.02 -17.94 59.61
CA ASP A 559 -2.65 -17.41 59.56
C ASP A 559 -2.40 -16.42 58.40
N ARG A 560 -3.44 -16.13 57.59
CA ARG A 560 -3.42 -15.17 56.47
C ARG A 560 -2.32 -15.44 55.44
N ARG A 561 -2.17 -16.70 55.07
CA ARG A 561 -1.13 -17.18 54.15
C ARG A 561 -1.64 -18.26 53.21
N ALA A 562 -0.96 -18.43 52.09
CA ALA A 562 -1.18 -19.52 51.18
C ALA A 562 0.14 -19.95 50.52
N GLN A 563 0.20 -21.20 50.08
CA GLN A 563 1.38 -21.72 49.38
C GLN A 563 0.98 -22.35 48.05
N THR A 564 1.63 -21.93 46.97
CA THR A 564 1.44 -22.53 45.64
C THR A 564 2.77 -22.59 44.90
N ALA A 565 3.06 -23.73 44.25
CA ALA A 565 4.32 -24.00 43.54
C ALA A 565 5.59 -23.62 44.35
N GLY A 566 5.60 -23.91 45.66
CA GLY A 566 6.73 -23.62 46.55
C GLY A 566 6.89 -22.15 46.96
N THR A 567 5.99 -21.25 46.54
CA THR A 567 6.02 -19.82 46.87
C THR A 567 4.96 -19.47 47.89
N TRP A 568 5.35 -18.76 48.96
CA TRP A 568 4.42 -18.24 49.97
C TRP A 568 3.79 -16.92 49.54
N VAL A 569 2.49 -16.79 49.76
CA VAL A 569 1.70 -15.58 49.57
C VAL A 569 1.08 -15.21 50.92
N ASN A 570 1.47 -14.07 51.48
CA ASN A 570 0.93 -13.58 52.75
C ASN A 570 0.10 -12.32 52.51
N TRP A 571 -0.97 -12.10 53.27
CA TRP A 571 -1.82 -10.92 53.11
C TRP A 571 -2.16 -10.23 54.43
N ARG A 572 -2.69 -9.00 54.34
CA ARG A 572 -2.98 -8.16 55.51
C ARG A 572 -4.50 -8.07 55.75
N ALA A 573 -4.87 -7.16 56.64
CA ALA A 573 -6.22 -7.08 57.21
C ALA A 573 -7.34 -6.89 56.18
N GLU A 574 -7.11 -6.14 55.10
CA GLU A 574 -8.19 -5.91 54.13
C GLU A 574 -8.42 -7.14 53.24
N THR A 575 -7.37 -7.82 52.79
CA THR A 575 -7.57 -9.09 52.08
C THR A 575 -8.21 -10.14 52.99
N ALA A 576 -7.84 -10.18 54.28
CA ALA A 576 -8.44 -11.11 55.26
C ALA A 576 -9.95 -10.89 55.44
N ARG A 577 -10.46 -9.66 55.25
CA ARG A 577 -11.90 -9.37 55.26
C ARG A 577 -12.59 -9.77 53.96
N LEU A 578 -11.94 -9.57 52.82
CA LEU A 578 -12.54 -9.75 51.50
C LEU A 578 -12.52 -11.20 51.02
N LEU A 579 -11.48 -11.95 51.37
CA LEU A 579 -11.26 -13.30 50.86
C LEU A 579 -12.39 -14.28 51.29
N PRO A 580 -12.83 -14.34 52.56
CA PRO A 580 -13.97 -15.18 52.95
C PRO A 580 -15.27 -14.82 52.22
N LEU A 581 -15.51 -13.51 52.00
CA LEU A 581 -16.68 -13.04 51.24
C LEU A 581 -16.63 -13.46 49.77
N LEU A 582 -15.44 -13.46 49.16
CA LEU A 582 -15.25 -13.89 47.78
C LEU A 582 -15.45 -15.40 47.63
N LEU A 583 -14.97 -16.19 48.60
CA LEU A 583 -15.05 -17.64 48.58
C LEU A 583 -16.48 -18.14 48.82
N GLY A 584 -17.23 -17.50 49.71
CA GLY A 584 -18.53 -17.98 50.17
C GLY A 584 -18.42 -19.40 50.74
N ASP A 585 -19.43 -20.25 50.47
CA ASP A 585 -19.46 -21.64 50.94
C ASP A 585 -18.70 -22.63 50.03
N ARG A 586 -17.78 -22.13 49.17
CA ARG A 586 -17.09 -22.99 48.20
C ARG A 586 -16.00 -23.82 48.88
N PRO A 587 -16.05 -25.16 48.83
CA PRO A 587 -15.10 -25.99 49.56
C PRO A 587 -13.80 -26.28 48.78
N GLY A 588 -13.68 -25.88 47.50
CA GLY A 588 -12.49 -26.16 46.68
C GLY A 588 -12.43 -25.48 45.29
N GLY A 589 -11.23 -25.47 44.70
CA GLY A 589 -10.91 -25.02 43.34
C GLY A 589 -10.35 -23.58 43.24
N PRO A 590 -10.22 -23.02 42.01
CA PRO A 590 -9.51 -21.75 41.79
C PRO A 590 -10.08 -20.56 42.56
N VAL A 591 -9.24 -19.84 43.33
CA VAL A 591 -9.68 -18.69 44.15
C VAL A 591 -10.39 -17.64 43.28
N PHE A 592 -9.75 -17.22 42.19
CA PHE A 592 -10.29 -16.22 41.26
C PHE A 592 -10.85 -16.88 40.01
N LEU A 593 -12.18 -16.79 39.84
CA LEU A 593 -12.89 -17.36 38.69
C LEU A 593 -13.21 -16.30 37.64
N ALA A 594 -13.27 -16.71 36.36
CA ALA A 594 -13.83 -15.90 35.27
C ALA A 594 -15.35 -15.70 35.43
N ASP A 595 -15.90 -14.63 34.82
CA ASP A 595 -17.34 -14.32 34.94
C ASP A 595 -18.24 -15.33 34.23
N ARG A 596 -17.74 -15.90 33.13
CA ARG A 596 -18.50 -16.79 32.25
C ARG A 596 -17.97 -18.21 32.33
N ARG A 597 -18.86 -19.19 32.19
CA ARG A 597 -18.48 -20.58 32.00
C ARG A 597 -17.78 -20.76 30.65
N PRO A 598 -16.76 -21.62 30.55
CA PRO A 598 -16.11 -21.92 29.28
C PRO A 598 -17.11 -22.57 28.31
N GLY A 599 -17.00 -22.21 27.03
CA GLY A 599 -17.81 -22.82 25.98
C GLY A 599 -17.30 -24.22 25.59
N PRO A 600 -18.13 -25.06 24.96
CA PRO A 600 -17.83 -26.47 24.69
C PRO A 600 -16.57 -26.70 23.82
N GLY A 601 -16.18 -25.73 22.98
CA GLY A 601 -14.98 -25.82 22.14
C GLY A 601 -13.67 -25.36 22.80
N ARG A 602 -13.69 -24.89 24.06
CA ARG A 602 -12.51 -24.40 24.80
C ARG A 602 -12.63 -24.71 26.29
N MET A 603 -12.73 -25.99 26.64
CA MET A 603 -12.67 -26.39 28.05
C MET A 603 -11.23 -26.22 28.58
N PRO A 604 -11.05 -25.49 29.69
CA PRO A 604 -9.75 -25.45 30.38
C PRO A 604 -9.43 -26.81 31.00
N ALA A 605 -8.18 -26.99 31.42
CA ALA A 605 -7.78 -28.19 32.16
C ALA A 605 -8.65 -28.38 33.42
N ALA A 606 -8.84 -29.63 33.86
CA ALA A 606 -9.67 -29.93 35.02
C ALA A 606 -9.25 -29.16 36.29
N ALA A 607 -7.94 -28.96 36.48
CA ALA A 607 -7.37 -28.17 37.59
C ALA A 607 -7.67 -26.66 37.51
N ASP A 608 -8.04 -26.15 36.34
CA ASP A 608 -8.41 -24.74 36.13
C ASP A 608 -9.93 -24.54 36.06
N LEU A 609 -10.71 -25.58 36.36
CA LEU A 609 -12.17 -25.53 36.37
C LEU A 609 -12.70 -25.70 37.79
N CYS A 610 -13.50 -24.77 38.27
CA CYS A 610 -14.13 -24.90 39.58
C CYS A 610 -15.23 -25.97 39.55
N PRO A 611 -15.13 -27.03 40.36
CA PRO A 611 -16.10 -28.14 40.33
C PRO A 611 -17.50 -27.72 40.78
N HIS A 612 -17.62 -26.67 41.60
CA HIS A 612 -18.90 -26.21 42.16
C HIS A 612 -19.64 -25.21 41.28
N THR A 613 -18.90 -24.38 40.54
CA THR A 613 -19.51 -23.29 39.74
C THR A 613 -19.47 -23.56 38.24
N GLY A 614 -18.62 -24.48 37.79
CA GLY A 614 -18.32 -24.74 36.38
C GLY A 614 -17.62 -23.59 35.67
N ARG A 615 -17.08 -22.61 36.41
CA ARG A 615 -16.34 -21.46 35.85
C ARG A 615 -14.85 -21.76 35.85
N GLY A 616 -14.13 -21.26 34.85
CA GLY A 616 -12.68 -21.41 34.75
C GLY A 616 -11.92 -20.41 35.63
N ARG A 617 -10.64 -20.72 35.92
CA ARG A 617 -9.68 -19.81 36.54
C ARG A 617 -9.56 -18.52 35.74
N LEU A 618 -9.43 -17.40 36.43
CA LEU A 618 -9.21 -16.10 35.81
C LEU A 618 -7.81 -16.05 35.16
N SER A 619 -7.75 -15.81 33.85
CA SER A 619 -6.47 -15.73 33.13
C SER A 619 -5.72 -14.42 33.43
N TYR A 620 -4.39 -14.44 33.27
CA TYR A 620 -3.56 -13.25 33.42
C TYR A 620 -4.00 -12.14 32.46
N GLU A 621 -4.25 -12.45 31.19
CA GLU A 621 -4.66 -11.48 30.18
C GLU A 621 -5.98 -10.81 30.56
N ARG A 622 -6.92 -11.58 31.10
CA ARG A 622 -8.21 -11.03 31.53
C ARG A 622 -8.06 -10.18 32.78
N ALA A 623 -7.27 -10.62 33.76
CA ALA A 623 -6.98 -9.84 34.97
C ALA A 623 -6.27 -8.51 34.63
N GLU A 624 -5.26 -8.55 33.76
CA GLU A 624 -4.51 -7.37 33.29
C GLU A 624 -5.42 -6.42 32.50
N HIS A 625 -6.27 -6.95 31.63
CA HIS A 625 -7.26 -6.15 30.89
C HIS A 625 -8.24 -5.45 31.83
N LEU A 626 -8.78 -6.15 32.83
CA LEU A 626 -9.72 -5.56 33.80
C LEU A 626 -9.05 -4.45 34.62
N PHE A 627 -7.83 -4.66 35.10
CA PHE A 627 -7.10 -3.65 35.85
C PHE A 627 -6.76 -2.43 34.99
N LYS A 628 -6.29 -2.65 33.76
CA LYS A 628 -5.93 -1.58 32.83
C LYS A 628 -7.13 -0.77 32.37
N THR A 629 -8.23 -1.42 32.02
CA THR A 629 -9.46 -0.71 31.64
C THR A 629 -10.05 0.07 32.81
N THR A 630 -9.88 -0.42 34.04
CA THR A 630 -10.42 0.27 35.23
C THR A 630 -9.55 1.43 35.68
N THR A 631 -8.22 1.30 35.63
CA THR A 631 -7.29 2.23 36.29
C THR A 631 -6.37 2.98 35.34
N GLY A 632 -6.22 2.53 34.09
CA GLY A 632 -5.20 3.01 33.16
C GLY A 632 -3.79 2.44 33.40
N PHE A 633 -3.59 1.65 34.47
CA PHE A 633 -2.30 1.09 34.88
C PHE A 633 -2.22 -0.43 34.65
N THR A 634 -1.02 -0.99 34.77
CA THR A 634 -0.76 -2.43 34.63
C THR A 634 -0.70 -3.13 36.00
N LEU A 635 -1.02 -4.42 36.10
CA LEU A 635 -0.92 -5.15 37.38
C LEU A 635 0.52 -5.17 37.91
N ARG A 636 1.51 -5.03 37.01
CA ARG A 636 2.92 -4.88 37.38
C ARG A 636 3.22 -3.57 38.10
N GLN A 637 2.45 -2.50 37.87
CA GLN A 637 2.59 -1.21 38.58
C GLN A 637 1.87 -1.20 39.93
N LEU A 638 0.88 -2.07 40.12
CA LEU A 638 0.15 -2.23 41.39
C LEU A 638 1.02 -2.91 42.47
N ARG A 639 1.90 -3.79 42.02
CA ARG A 639 2.92 -4.47 42.81
C ARG A 639 4.14 -3.58 43.00
#